data_AF-A0AA89BS28-F1
#
_entry.id   AF-A0AA89BS28-F1
#
_cell.length_a   1.000
_cell.length_b   1.000
_cell.length_c   1.000
_cell.angle_alpha   90.00
_cell.angle_beta   90.00
_cell.angle_gamma   90.00
#
_symmetry.space_group_name_H-M   'P 1'
#
loop_
_entity.id
_entity.type
_entity.pdbx_description
1 polymer ?
#
loop_
_entity_poly.entity_id
_entity_poly.type
_entity_poly.pdbx_seq_one_letter_code
_entity_poly.pdbx_strand_id
1 'polypeptide(L)'
;RSNSLYEKFCLLTVGAQYLQDEFPDEVLLKIFSYLLEYDLCRVACVCRRFKIIANDIELWKTMYQDVFEYDYPLMNPEPMVFRFVQPDEHEYNNPWKESFRQLRRGTHVRQGYDDCQYKGRDIMCFDTIEKAYSYVDSENFEHPVIFIHSGIYHNEYLFVDTNVAMIGAAPGNVVDHVIIERDSESTIMFVEGAKQAYLGYVTLKFTPDLTSSLPHNKHYALEVTENCSPVIDHCKIKSLSVVGAAVSVSGSNADPVVKHCKIKDCENVGLFVADYAQGTYEDNEISGNALAGIWVKNHANPIMRRNNIHHGRDVGIFIFENGLGYFEANDIHNNRIAGFEVKGANPTVVRCEIHHGQTGGVYVHDNGRGQFIENKIHSNNFAGVWITSNSDPTIRKNEIFNGHQGGVYIFGEGRGLIEYNNIYGNALAGIQIRTNSNPIVWHNEIHHGQHGGIYVHEKGQGLIEENEVYSNTLAGVWITTGSTPVLRKNRIHTGKQVGVYFYDNGHGVLEDNDIYNHLYSGVQIRTGSNPLIRRNKIWGGQNGGILIYNNGLGMIEKNEIYDNAMAGVWIKNDSNPLLKANKIHDGRDGGICIFNGAKGILEENDIFRNAQAGVLISTNSHPVLRRNRIFDGNAAGVEITNNATATLEGNKIFNNKFGGLCLASGVYPKVKDNIITGNHNMVAHAVSTGQCLYKISSYTSFPMHDFYRCRTCKTTDRNAICVNCIKNCHAGHEVEFIRHDRFFCDCGAGTLNNLCQLQGEPTQDTDTLYDSAAPIETHTLRVN
;
A
#
# COMPACT_ATOMS: atom_id res chain seq x y z
N ARG A 1 -92.54 -14.38 -52.94
CA ARG A 1 -92.38 -15.61 -53.77
C ARG A 1 -91.09 -16.28 -53.33
N SER A 2 -91.18 -17.53 -52.87
CA SER A 2 -90.11 -18.57 -52.76
C SER A 2 -88.83 -18.23 -51.98
N ASN A 3 -88.20 -19.09 -51.18
CA ASN A 3 -88.47 -20.44 -50.70
C ASN A 3 -87.46 -20.67 -49.55
N SER A 4 -87.97 -21.05 -48.38
CA SER A 4 -87.50 -22.18 -47.55
C SER A 4 -86.00 -22.54 -47.46
N LEU A 5 -85.09 -21.66 -47.00
CA LEU A 5 -83.75 -22.09 -46.54
C LEU A 5 -83.16 -21.32 -45.33
N TYR A 6 -83.87 -20.35 -44.73
CA TYR A 6 -83.33 -19.47 -43.68
C TYR A 6 -83.69 -19.82 -42.23
N GLU A 7 -84.38 -20.93 -41.97
CA GLU A 7 -84.86 -21.28 -40.62
C GLU A 7 -83.93 -22.21 -39.82
N LYS A 8 -82.69 -22.46 -40.27
CA LYS A 8 -81.70 -23.26 -39.52
C LYS A 8 -80.48 -22.51 -38.99
N PHE A 9 -80.38 -21.19 -39.16
CA PHE A 9 -79.22 -20.39 -38.72
C PHE A 9 -79.46 -19.41 -37.56
N CYS A 10 -80.70 -19.23 -37.09
CA CYS A 10 -81.03 -18.21 -36.06
C CYS A 10 -80.94 -18.67 -34.59
N LEU A 11 -80.46 -19.88 -34.29
CA LEU A 11 -80.24 -20.33 -32.90
C LEU A 11 -78.78 -20.25 -32.44
N LEU A 12 -77.84 -19.96 -33.35
CA LEU A 12 -76.41 -19.83 -33.03
C LEU A 12 -75.98 -18.40 -32.65
N THR A 13 -76.84 -17.39 -32.80
CA THR A 13 -76.47 -15.97 -32.66
C THR A 13 -76.71 -15.38 -31.27
N VAL A 14 -77.76 -15.79 -30.54
CA VAL A 14 -78.07 -15.19 -29.22
C VAL A 14 -77.03 -15.60 -28.16
N GLY A 15 -76.61 -16.87 -28.17
CA GLY A 15 -75.61 -17.36 -27.21
C GLY A 15 -74.22 -16.76 -27.44
N ALA A 16 -73.80 -16.61 -28.70
CA ALA A 16 -72.50 -16.03 -29.04
C ALA A 16 -72.42 -14.53 -28.71
N GLN A 17 -73.50 -13.77 -28.98
CA GLN A 17 -73.58 -12.36 -28.58
C GLN A 17 -73.59 -12.19 -27.06
N TYR A 18 -74.36 -13.00 -26.33
CA TYR A 18 -74.38 -12.94 -24.87
C TYR A 18 -73.00 -13.20 -24.27
N LEU A 19 -72.27 -14.21 -24.78
CA LEU A 19 -70.88 -14.52 -24.37
C LEU A 19 -69.89 -13.38 -24.66
N GLN A 20 -70.06 -12.68 -25.79
CA GLN A 20 -69.14 -11.61 -26.19
C GLN A 20 -69.43 -10.29 -25.48
N ASP A 21 -70.70 -9.96 -25.23
CA ASP A 21 -71.12 -8.62 -24.84
C ASP A 21 -71.70 -8.52 -23.42
N GLU A 22 -72.30 -9.58 -22.87
CA GLU A 22 -73.10 -9.50 -21.62
C GLU A 22 -72.63 -10.45 -20.50
N PHE A 23 -71.86 -11.49 -20.79
CA PHE A 23 -71.44 -12.48 -19.81
C PHE A 23 -70.38 -11.95 -18.83
N PRO A 24 -70.44 -12.12 -17.51
CA PRO A 24 -69.51 -11.47 -16.57
C PRO A 24 -68.02 -11.85 -16.80
N ASP A 25 -67.13 -10.86 -16.69
CA ASP A 25 -65.69 -11.04 -16.91
C ASP A 25 -65.06 -12.03 -15.93
N GLU A 26 -65.54 -12.10 -14.68
CA GLU A 26 -65.05 -13.04 -13.66
C GLU A 26 -65.33 -14.49 -14.04
N VAL A 27 -66.47 -14.74 -14.69
CA VAL A 27 -66.83 -16.08 -15.17
C VAL A 27 -66.03 -16.40 -16.42
N LEU A 28 -65.82 -15.44 -17.33
CA LEU A 28 -64.92 -15.63 -18.49
C LEU A 28 -63.49 -15.91 -18.05
N LEU A 29 -62.95 -15.17 -17.08
CA LEU A 29 -61.64 -15.42 -16.47
C LEU A 29 -61.57 -16.82 -15.87
N LYS A 30 -62.60 -17.24 -15.14
CA LYS A 30 -62.66 -18.59 -14.57
C LYS A 30 -62.69 -19.66 -15.67
N ILE A 31 -63.44 -19.47 -16.75
CA ILE A 31 -63.45 -20.37 -17.91
C ILE A 31 -62.07 -20.40 -18.57
N PHE A 32 -61.48 -19.23 -18.81
CA PHE A 32 -60.19 -19.09 -19.48
C PHE A 32 -59.06 -19.69 -18.64
N SER A 33 -59.18 -19.73 -17.30
CA SER A 33 -58.21 -20.39 -16.42
C SER A 33 -58.09 -21.91 -16.63
N TYR A 34 -59.02 -22.53 -17.35
CA TYR A 34 -58.94 -23.94 -17.76
C TYR A 34 -58.32 -24.13 -19.17
N LEU A 35 -58.00 -23.04 -19.86
CA LEU A 35 -57.43 -23.07 -21.21
C LEU A 35 -55.90 -23.08 -21.17
N LEU A 36 -55.29 -23.72 -22.17
CA LEU A 36 -53.84 -23.75 -22.35
C LEU A 36 -53.37 -22.56 -23.21
N GLU A 37 -52.05 -22.36 -23.33
CA GLU A 37 -51.46 -21.17 -23.97
C GLU A 37 -51.93 -20.95 -25.41
N TYR A 38 -52.06 -22.04 -26.18
CA TYR A 38 -52.54 -21.97 -27.57
C TYR A 38 -54.03 -21.63 -27.63
N ASP A 39 -54.84 -22.17 -26.73
CA ASP A 39 -56.27 -21.91 -26.67
C ASP A 39 -56.54 -20.47 -26.25
N LEU A 40 -55.80 -19.95 -25.27
CA LEU A 40 -55.84 -18.54 -24.88
C LEU A 40 -55.49 -17.62 -26.04
N CYS A 41 -54.45 -17.97 -26.82
CA CYS A 41 -54.10 -17.22 -28.02
C CYS A 41 -55.21 -17.27 -29.10
N ARG A 42 -55.88 -18.41 -29.27
CA ARG A 42 -57.02 -18.54 -30.21
C ARG A 42 -58.23 -17.75 -29.76
N VAL A 43 -58.57 -17.83 -28.48
CA VAL A 43 -59.70 -17.09 -27.87
C VAL A 43 -59.44 -15.58 -27.94
N ALA A 44 -58.19 -15.13 -27.79
CA ALA A 44 -57.80 -13.74 -27.96
C ALA A 44 -58.06 -13.19 -29.39
N CYS A 45 -58.20 -14.06 -30.40
CA CYS A 45 -58.52 -13.66 -31.77
C CYS A 45 -60.03 -13.51 -32.04
N VAL A 46 -60.91 -13.87 -31.10
CA VAL A 46 -62.36 -13.88 -31.30
C VAL A 46 -62.94 -12.46 -31.31
N CYS A 47 -62.65 -11.65 -30.29
CA CYS A 47 -63.10 -10.25 -30.19
C CYS A 47 -62.17 -9.43 -29.28
N ARG A 48 -62.33 -8.10 -29.27
CA ARG A 48 -61.49 -7.19 -28.45
C ARG A 48 -61.59 -7.50 -26.95
N ARG A 49 -62.78 -7.81 -26.45
CA ARG A 49 -62.99 -8.15 -25.04
C ARG A 49 -62.23 -9.41 -24.65
N PHE A 50 -62.36 -10.48 -25.43
CA PHE A 50 -61.65 -11.73 -25.20
C PHE A 50 -60.14 -11.55 -25.32
N LYS A 51 -59.66 -10.69 -26.22
CA LYS A 51 -58.24 -10.32 -26.30
C LYS A 51 -57.70 -9.72 -24.99
N ILE A 52 -58.49 -8.88 -24.33
CA ILE A 52 -58.09 -8.25 -23.05
C ILE A 52 -58.07 -9.32 -21.95
N ILE A 53 -59.16 -10.08 -21.80
CA ILE A 53 -59.32 -11.09 -20.74
C ILE A 53 -58.31 -12.24 -20.91
N ALA A 54 -58.11 -12.74 -22.13
CA ALA A 54 -57.13 -13.79 -22.42
C ALA A 54 -55.67 -13.31 -22.31
N ASN A 55 -55.44 -12.02 -22.05
CA ASN A 55 -54.12 -11.44 -21.79
C ASN A 55 -53.95 -10.99 -20.33
N ASP A 56 -54.85 -11.43 -19.44
CA ASP A 56 -54.81 -11.16 -18.01
C ASP A 56 -53.50 -11.63 -17.35
N ILE A 57 -52.97 -10.83 -16.41
CA ILE A 57 -51.66 -11.08 -15.81
C ILE A 57 -51.69 -12.32 -14.90
N GLU A 58 -52.69 -12.46 -14.04
CA GLU A 58 -52.77 -13.56 -13.07
C GLU A 58 -53.06 -14.90 -13.75
N LEU A 59 -53.82 -14.87 -14.85
CA LEU A 59 -54.05 -16.04 -15.69
C LEU A 59 -52.76 -16.57 -16.31
N TRP A 60 -51.96 -15.70 -16.93
CA TRP A 60 -50.68 -16.10 -17.52
C TRP A 60 -49.63 -16.47 -16.46
N LYS A 61 -49.63 -15.77 -15.32
CA LYS A 61 -48.76 -16.08 -14.18
C LYS A 61 -49.01 -17.48 -13.63
N THR A 62 -50.27 -17.82 -13.33
CA THR A 62 -50.64 -19.15 -12.81
C THR A 62 -50.19 -20.24 -13.78
N MET A 63 -50.54 -20.09 -15.07
CA MET A 63 -50.17 -21.06 -16.09
C MET A 63 -48.65 -21.18 -16.29
N TYR A 64 -47.92 -20.07 -16.16
CA TYR A 64 -46.47 -20.04 -16.27
C TYR A 64 -45.81 -20.76 -15.09
N GLN A 65 -46.27 -20.48 -13.87
CA GLN A 65 -45.80 -21.12 -12.64
C GLN A 65 -46.04 -22.64 -12.66
N ASP A 66 -47.18 -23.09 -13.22
CA ASP A 66 -47.47 -24.52 -13.38
C ASP A 66 -46.46 -25.25 -14.30
N VAL A 67 -45.82 -24.53 -15.23
CA VAL A 67 -44.86 -25.11 -16.17
C VAL A 67 -43.42 -24.95 -15.67
N PHE A 68 -43.02 -23.73 -15.34
CA PHE A 68 -41.63 -23.37 -15.06
C PHE A 68 -41.29 -23.23 -13.57
N GLU A 69 -42.29 -23.21 -12.69
CA GLU A 69 -42.15 -23.12 -11.23
C GLU A 69 -41.51 -21.82 -10.69
N TYR A 70 -41.16 -20.87 -11.55
CA TYR A 70 -40.51 -19.63 -11.12
C TYR A 70 -41.48 -18.62 -10.47
N ASP A 71 -41.00 -17.91 -9.45
CA ASP A 71 -41.72 -16.78 -8.84
C ASP A 71 -41.73 -15.50 -9.69
N TYR A 72 -40.83 -15.43 -10.68
CA TYR A 72 -40.67 -14.29 -11.58
C TYR A 72 -40.52 -14.77 -13.04
N PRO A 73 -40.97 -13.99 -14.04
CA PRO A 73 -40.73 -14.32 -15.44
C PRO A 73 -39.23 -14.35 -15.76
N LEU A 74 -38.76 -15.47 -16.32
CA LEU A 74 -37.41 -15.60 -16.87
C LEU A 74 -37.39 -15.16 -18.34
N MET A 75 -36.64 -14.12 -18.66
CA MET A 75 -36.50 -13.64 -20.04
C MET A 75 -35.26 -14.24 -20.70
N ASN A 76 -35.39 -14.62 -21.96
CA ASN A 76 -34.32 -14.96 -22.88
C ASN A 76 -34.37 -14.00 -24.09
N PRO A 77 -33.82 -12.78 -23.96
CA PRO A 77 -33.81 -11.81 -25.04
C PRO A 77 -32.80 -12.15 -26.15
N GLU A 78 -31.73 -12.85 -25.82
CA GLU A 78 -30.63 -13.24 -26.71
C GLU A 78 -30.12 -14.64 -26.33
N PRO A 79 -29.53 -15.41 -27.27
CA PRO A 79 -28.93 -16.70 -26.95
C PRO A 79 -27.99 -16.63 -25.75
N MET A 80 -28.14 -17.57 -24.80
CA MET A 80 -27.34 -17.66 -23.55
C MET A 80 -27.51 -16.49 -22.56
N VAL A 81 -28.49 -15.61 -22.76
CA VAL A 81 -28.81 -14.53 -21.82
C VAL A 81 -30.13 -14.86 -21.13
N PHE A 82 -30.07 -15.19 -19.84
CA PHE A 82 -31.25 -15.48 -19.03
C PHE A 82 -31.29 -14.54 -17.84
N ARG A 83 -32.42 -13.87 -17.63
CA ARG A 83 -32.59 -12.94 -16.51
C ARG A 83 -34.02 -12.92 -16.00
N PHE A 84 -34.17 -13.00 -14.68
CA PHE A 84 -35.46 -12.75 -14.04
C PHE A 84 -35.80 -11.26 -14.12
N VAL A 85 -37.06 -10.95 -14.42
CA VAL A 85 -37.55 -9.57 -14.46
C VAL A 85 -38.62 -9.35 -13.41
N GLN A 86 -38.54 -8.21 -12.71
CA GLN A 86 -39.62 -7.78 -11.82
C GLN A 86 -40.86 -7.44 -12.67
N PRO A 87 -42.08 -7.89 -12.27
CA PRO A 87 -43.30 -7.58 -13.01
C PRO A 87 -43.64 -6.09 -13.09
N ASP A 88 -43.01 -5.23 -12.28
CA ASP A 88 -43.25 -3.79 -12.32
C ASP A 88 -42.20 -3.04 -13.17
N GLU A 89 -41.13 -3.71 -13.61
CA GLU A 89 -39.96 -3.13 -14.31
C GLU A 89 -39.83 -3.62 -15.77
N HIS A 90 -40.94 -3.77 -16.50
CA HIS A 90 -40.92 -4.36 -17.83
C HIS A 90 -41.43 -3.46 -18.96
N GLU A 91 -40.93 -3.68 -20.17
CA GLU A 91 -41.40 -3.02 -21.41
C GLU A 91 -42.66 -3.67 -22.01
N TYR A 92 -43.06 -4.86 -21.51
CA TYR A 92 -44.10 -5.69 -22.12
C TYR A 92 -45.45 -5.57 -21.40
N ASN A 93 -46.56 -5.51 -22.14
CA ASN A 93 -47.91 -5.44 -21.52
C ASN A 93 -48.26 -6.66 -20.63
N ASN A 94 -47.65 -7.83 -20.87
CA ASN A 94 -47.77 -9.00 -20.01
C ASN A 94 -46.45 -9.80 -20.05
N PRO A 95 -45.61 -9.72 -19.00
CA PRO A 95 -44.26 -10.29 -18.98
C PRO A 95 -44.29 -11.82 -18.88
N TRP A 96 -45.29 -12.39 -18.19
CA TRP A 96 -45.48 -13.84 -18.05
C TRP A 96 -45.76 -14.48 -19.40
N LYS A 97 -46.65 -13.86 -20.18
CA LYS A 97 -46.96 -14.30 -21.54
C LYS A 97 -45.76 -14.22 -22.46
N GLU A 98 -45.00 -13.14 -22.37
CA GLU A 98 -43.83 -12.94 -23.22
C GLU A 98 -42.70 -13.92 -22.88
N SER A 99 -42.44 -14.15 -21.59
CA SER A 99 -41.52 -15.19 -21.14
C SER A 99 -41.97 -16.58 -21.60
N PHE A 100 -43.26 -16.92 -21.43
CA PHE A 100 -43.80 -18.19 -21.94
C PHE A 100 -43.56 -18.33 -23.44
N ARG A 101 -43.78 -17.27 -24.23
CA ARG A 101 -43.55 -17.27 -25.68
C ARG A 101 -42.11 -17.64 -26.04
N GLN A 102 -41.13 -17.12 -25.30
CA GLN A 102 -39.70 -17.37 -25.52
C GLN A 102 -39.30 -18.79 -25.10
N LEU A 103 -39.85 -19.29 -23.99
CA LEU A 103 -39.38 -20.52 -23.34
C LEU A 103 -40.19 -21.78 -23.68
N ARG A 104 -41.38 -21.67 -24.30
CA ARG A 104 -42.31 -22.80 -24.54
C ARG A 104 -41.77 -23.99 -25.33
N ARG A 105 -40.60 -23.86 -25.98
CA ARG A 105 -39.96 -24.93 -26.75
C ARG A 105 -38.90 -25.70 -25.96
N GLY A 106 -38.67 -25.33 -24.69
CA GLY A 106 -37.70 -26.02 -23.86
C GLY A 106 -38.15 -27.44 -23.52
N THR A 107 -37.16 -28.31 -23.36
CA THR A 107 -37.30 -29.65 -22.82
C THR A 107 -37.26 -29.56 -21.30
N HIS A 108 -38.10 -30.33 -20.59
CA HIS A 108 -38.16 -30.32 -19.14
C HIS A 108 -37.58 -31.60 -18.53
N VAL A 109 -36.96 -31.49 -17.37
CA VAL A 109 -36.47 -32.62 -16.56
C VAL A 109 -37.16 -32.57 -15.20
N ARG A 110 -37.89 -33.63 -14.83
CA ARG A 110 -38.61 -33.78 -13.55
C ARG A 110 -38.47 -35.21 -13.05
N GLN A 111 -37.84 -35.41 -11.89
CA GLN A 111 -37.68 -36.75 -11.32
C GLN A 111 -39.03 -37.47 -11.15
N GLY A 112 -39.10 -38.72 -11.61
CA GLY A 112 -40.31 -39.54 -11.54
C GLY A 112 -41.32 -39.31 -12.67
N TYR A 113 -41.00 -38.50 -13.67
CA TYR A 113 -41.82 -38.27 -14.88
C TYR A 113 -41.13 -38.90 -16.10
N ASP A 114 -41.33 -40.21 -16.31
CA ASP A 114 -40.83 -40.91 -17.50
C ASP A 114 -41.86 -40.74 -18.65
N ASP A 115 -41.43 -40.24 -19.80
CA ASP A 115 -42.19 -40.10 -21.06
C ASP A 115 -43.58 -39.42 -20.95
N CYS A 116 -43.69 -38.37 -20.14
CA CYS A 116 -44.95 -37.63 -19.97
C CYS A 116 -44.97 -36.35 -20.80
N GLN A 117 -45.76 -36.30 -21.88
CA GLN A 117 -46.25 -35.01 -22.37
C GLN A 117 -47.13 -34.38 -21.28
N TYR A 118 -46.88 -33.12 -20.94
CA TYR A 118 -47.82 -32.35 -20.11
C TYR A 118 -49.24 -32.54 -20.66
N LYS A 119 -50.22 -32.85 -19.80
CA LYS A 119 -51.59 -33.14 -20.26
C LYS A 119 -52.12 -32.01 -21.15
N GLY A 120 -52.24 -32.28 -22.45
CA GLY A 120 -52.73 -31.33 -23.45
C GLY A 120 -51.69 -30.36 -24.03
N ARG A 121 -50.41 -30.42 -23.64
CA ARG A 121 -49.33 -29.59 -24.18
C ARG A 121 -48.29 -30.43 -24.91
N ASP A 122 -47.69 -29.84 -25.95
CA ASP A 122 -46.56 -30.41 -26.68
C ASP A 122 -45.24 -30.01 -26.00
N ILE A 123 -45.08 -30.40 -24.74
CA ILE A 123 -43.88 -30.16 -23.93
C ILE A 123 -43.28 -31.51 -23.56
N MET A 124 -42.04 -31.72 -23.97
CA MET A 124 -41.29 -32.94 -23.68
C MET A 124 -40.74 -32.90 -22.25
N CYS A 125 -40.94 -33.98 -21.49
CA CYS A 125 -40.46 -34.12 -20.12
C CYS A 125 -39.75 -35.47 -19.94
N PHE A 126 -38.60 -35.44 -19.29
CA PHE A 126 -37.78 -36.61 -18.96
C PHE A 126 -37.56 -36.71 -17.45
N ASP A 127 -37.23 -37.90 -16.95
CA ASP A 127 -36.92 -38.16 -15.55
C ASP A 127 -35.45 -37.86 -15.19
N THR A 128 -34.54 -37.92 -16.16
CA THR A 128 -33.10 -37.64 -16.01
C THR A 128 -32.60 -36.55 -16.95
N ILE A 129 -31.52 -35.88 -16.55
CA ILE A 129 -30.88 -34.83 -17.35
C ILE A 129 -30.20 -35.45 -18.57
N GLU A 130 -29.56 -36.61 -18.41
CA GLU A 130 -28.87 -37.35 -19.47
C GLU A 130 -29.79 -37.73 -20.64
N LYS A 131 -31.03 -38.20 -20.35
CA LYS A 131 -32.02 -38.52 -21.39
C LYS A 131 -32.46 -37.27 -22.15
N ALA A 132 -32.72 -36.17 -21.43
CA ALA A 132 -33.09 -34.91 -22.05
C ALA A 132 -31.99 -34.34 -22.94
N TYR A 133 -30.72 -34.43 -22.49
CA TYR A 133 -29.55 -34.03 -23.27
C TYR A 133 -29.43 -34.87 -24.55
N SER A 134 -29.48 -36.20 -24.42
CA SER A 134 -29.41 -37.13 -25.56
C SER A 134 -30.52 -36.88 -26.58
N TYR A 135 -31.73 -36.55 -26.13
CA TYR A 135 -32.85 -36.20 -27.01
C TYR A 135 -32.57 -34.93 -27.80
N VAL A 136 -32.20 -33.83 -27.14
CA VAL A 136 -32.00 -32.55 -27.84
C VAL A 136 -30.80 -32.58 -28.78
N ASP A 137 -29.78 -33.36 -28.44
CA ASP A 137 -28.61 -33.58 -29.27
C ASP A 137 -28.98 -34.34 -30.56
N SER A 138 -29.80 -35.40 -30.44
CA SER A 138 -30.24 -36.21 -31.58
C SER A 138 -31.14 -35.46 -32.58
N GLU A 139 -31.97 -34.53 -32.11
CA GLU A 139 -32.93 -33.79 -32.93
C GLU A 139 -32.32 -32.54 -33.62
N ASN A 140 -31.06 -32.19 -33.32
CA ASN A 140 -30.36 -31.02 -33.87
C ASN A 140 -31.15 -29.70 -33.76
N PHE A 141 -31.72 -29.43 -32.59
CA PHE A 141 -32.40 -28.16 -32.34
C PHE A 141 -31.43 -26.97 -32.46
N GLU A 142 -31.93 -25.84 -32.96
CA GLU A 142 -31.22 -24.58 -32.94
C GLU A 142 -31.35 -23.97 -31.53
N HIS A 143 -30.26 -23.96 -30.76
CA HIS A 143 -30.18 -23.48 -29.36
C HIS A 143 -31.16 -24.19 -28.39
N PRO A 144 -31.03 -25.51 -28.17
CA PRO A 144 -31.90 -26.24 -27.25
C PRO A 144 -31.79 -25.70 -25.81
N VAL A 145 -32.93 -25.65 -25.13
CA VAL A 145 -33.04 -25.27 -23.72
C VAL A 145 -33.60 -26.44 -22.93
N ILE A 146 -32.93 -26.82 -21.84
CA ILE A 146 -33.34 -27.84 -20.89
C ILE A 146 -33.63 -27.17 -19.54
N PHE A 147 -34.87 -27.28 -19.06
CA PHE A 147 -35.30 -26.84 -17.74
C PHE A 147 -35.19 -27.98 -16.74
N ILE A 148 -34.31 -27.84 -15.77
CA ILE A 148 -34.05 -28.83 -14.72
C ILE A 148 -34.86 -28.44 -13.48
N HIS A 149 -35.95 -29.17 -13.22
CA HIS A 149 -36.85 -28.82 -12.13
C HIS A 149 -36.29 -29.11 -10.75
N SER A 150 -36.91 -28.56 -9.71
CA SER A 150 -36.57 -28.83 -8.30
C SER A 150 -36.34 -30.33 -8.04
N GLY A 151 -35.18 -30.66 -7.49
CA GLY A 151 -34.76 -32.04 -7.27
C GLY A 151 -33.27 -32.16 -6.94
N ILE A 152 -32.87 -33.33 -6.44
CA ILE A 152 -31.47 -33.70 -6.25
C ILE A 152 -31.13 -34.80 -7.24
N TYR A 153 -30.44 -34.45 -8.31
CA TYR A 153 -30.07 -35.31 -9.43
C TYR A 153 -28.74 -35.98 -9.10
N HIS A 154 -28.80 -37.27 -8.79
CA HIS A 154 -27.64 -38.09 -8.43
C HIS A 154 -27.15 -38.91 -9.62
N ASN A 155 -25.82 -39.02 -9.76
CA ASN A 155 -25.16 -39.96 -10.66
C ASN A 155 -25.52 -39.80 -12.14
N GLU A 156 -25.90 -38.59 -12.55
CA GLU A 156 -26.06 -38.22 -13.96
C GLU A 156 -24.68 -38.10 -14.63
N TYR A 157 -24.54 -38.67 -15.84
CA TYR A 157 -23.33 -38.51 -16.64
C TYR A 157 -23.48 -37.32 -17.60
N LEU A 158 -22.96 -36.16 -17.20
CA LEU A 158 -23.10 -34.92 -17.97
C LEU A 158 -21.81 -34.55 -18.69
N PHE A 159 -21.64 -35.14 -19.87
CA PHE A 159 -20.58 -34.82 -20.82
C PHE A 159 -21.15 -33.97 -21.95
N VAL A 160 -20.88 -32.67 -21.93
CA VAL A 160 -21.47 -31.69 -22.85
C VAL A 160 -20.47 -31.32 -23.93
N ASP A 161 -20.71 -31.83 -25.13
CA ASP A 161 -19.93 -31.60 -26.35
C ASP A 161 -20.71 -30.80 -27.41
N THR A 162 -21.96 -30.42 -27.14
CA THR A 162 -22.75 -29.57 -28.04
C THR A 162 -23.30 -28.31 -27.36
N ASN A 163 -23.87 -27.41 -28.16
CA ASN A 163 -24.41 -26.14 -27.68
C ASN A 163 -25.82 -26.35 -27.11
N VAL A 164 -25.92 -26.41 -25.79
CA VAL A 164 -27.20 -26.55 -25.07
C VAL A 164 -27.25 -25.58 -23.89
N ALA A 165 -28.43 -25.04 -23.61
CA ALA A 165 -28.69 -24.27 -22.41
C ALA A 165 -29.39 -25.14 -21.35
N MET A 166 -28.76 -25.35 -20.19
CA MET A 166 -29.33 -26.07 -19.05
C MET A 166 -29.61 -25.08 -17.92
N ILE A 167 -30.83 -25.06 -17.40
CA ILE A 167 -31.29 -24.02 -16.48
C ILE A 167 -32.10 -24.63 -15.35
N GLY A 168 -31.78 -24.31 -14.10
CA GLY A 168 -32.62 -24.68 -12.97
C GLY A 168 -34.00 -24.02 -13.04
N ALA A 169 -35.03 -24.77 -12.67
CA ALA A 169 -36.44 -24.36 -12.62
C ALA A 169 -37.06 -24.73 -11.28
N ALA A 170 -37.29 -23.73 -10.42
CA ALA A 170 -37.84 -23.95 -9.08
C ALA A 170 -38.40 -22.64 -8.50
N PRO A 171 -39.30 -22.71 -7.50
CA PRO A 171 -39.75 -21.54 -6.77
C PRO A 171 -38.67 -21.03 -5.82
N GLY A 172 -38.80 -19.77 -5.40
CA GLY A 172 -37.87 -19.10 -4.51
C GLY A 172 -36.46 -18.97 -5.08
N ASN A 173 -35.46 -19.25 -4.25
CA ASN A 173 -34.07 -19.25 -4.70
C ASN A 173 -33.75 -20.54 -5.45
N VAL A 174 -33.79 -20.48 -6.79
CA VAL A 174 -33.70 -21.66 -7.68
C VAL A 174 -32.54 -22.59 -7.34
N VAL A 175 -31.34 -22.02 -7.13
CA VAL A 175 -30.11 -22.79 -6.84
C VAL A 175 -30.20 -23.62 -5.57
N ASP A 176 -31.06 -23.27 -4.60
CA ASP A 176 -31.21 -24.06 -3.37
C ASP A 176 -32.04 -25.33 -3.57
N HIS A 177 -32.75 -25.42 -4.68
CA HIS A 177 -33.73 -26.48 -4.96
C HIS A 177 -33.34 -27.38 -6.14
N VAL A 178 -32.44 -26.92 -7.03
CA VAL A 178 -31.95 -27.69 -8.17
C VAL A 178 -30.49 -28.06 -7.93
N ILE A 179 -30.26 -29.30 -7.49
CA ILE A 179 -28.93 -29.79 -7.10
C ILE A 179 -28.54 -30.95 -8.01
N ILE A 180 -27.38 -30.83 -8.66
CA ILE A 180 -26.74 -31.90 -9.43
C ILE A 180 -25.54 -32.38 -8.62
N GLU A 181 -25.56 -33.65 -8.21
CA GLU A 181 -24.57 -34.21 -7.30
C GLU A 181 -23.99 -35.52 -7.85
N ARG A 182 -22.67 -35.63 -7.79
CA ARG A 182 -21.94 -36.82 -8.23
C ARG A 182 -20.87 -37.21 -7.22
N ASP A 183 -20.61 -38.49 -7.08
CA ASP A 183 -19.63 -39.08 -6.15
C ASP A 183 -18.41 -39.71 -6.82
N SER A 184 -18.42 -39.76 -8.14
CA SER A 184 -17.42 -40.36 -9.01
C SER A 184 -17.33 -39.54 -10.29
N GLU A 185 -16.12 -39.35 -10.81
CA GLU A 185 -15.88 -38.46 -11.96
C GLU A 185 -16.39 -37.01 -11.78
N SER A 186 -16.21 -36.15 -12.77
CA SER A 186 -16.67 -34.76 -12.68
C SER A 186 -18.21 -34.67 -12.78
N THR A 187 -18.83 -33.78 -11.99
CA THR A 187 -20.31 -33.63 -11.97
C THR A 187 -20.86 -33.14 -13.30
N ILE A 188 -20.16 -32.21 -13.95
CA ILE A 188 -20.42 -31.81 -15.33
C ILE A 188 -19.09 -31.47 -16.00
N MET A 189 -18.94 -31.91 -17.26
CA MET A 189 -17.77 -31.68 -18.08
C MET A 189 -18.17 -31.05 -19.40
N PHE A 190 -17.63 -29.88 -19.71
CA PHE A 190 -17.71 -29.24 -21.02
C PHE A 190 -16.46 -29.57 -21.81
N VAL A 191 -16.65 -30.03 -23.05
CA VAL A 191 -15.56 -30.40 -23.95
C VAL A 191 -15.69 -29.75 -25.31
N GLU A 192 -14.75 -30.06 -26.20
CA GLU A 192 -14.74 -29.58 -27.58
C GLU A 192 -16.12 -29.70 -28.23
N GLY A 193 -16.64 -28.57 -28.70
CA GLY A 193 -17.95 -28.44 -29.33
C GLY A 193 -18.95 -27.62 -28.50
N ALA A 194 -18.80 -27.57 -27.17
CA ALA A 194 -19.59 -26.73 -26.26
C ALA A 194 -19.14 -25.25 -26.25
N LYS A 195 -19.23 -24.57 -27.40
CA LYS A 195 -18.76 -23.18 -27.57
C LYS A 195 -19.80 -22.13 -27.19
N GLN A 196 -21.07 -22.51 -27.21
CA GLN A 196 -22.24 -21.69 -26.88
C GLN A 196 -23.17 -22.45 -25.94
N ALA A 197 -22.62 -23.36 -25.14
CA ALA A 197 -23.36 -24.01 -24.08
C ALA A 197 -23.57 -23.03 -22.91
N TYR A 198 -24.69 -23.17 -22.23
CA TYR A 198 -25.04 -22.36 -21.07
C TYR A 198 -25.46 -23.27 -19.91
N LEU A 199 -24.97 -22.98 -18.71
CA LEU A 199 -25.44 -23.59 -17.48
C LEU A 199 -25.76 -22.49 -16.49
N GLY A 200 -26.99 -22.47 -15.97
CA GLY A 200 -27.34 -21.47 -14.98
C GLY A 200 -28.39 -21.87 -13.96
N TYR A 201 -28.39 -21.16 -12.84
CA TYR A 201 -29.35 -21.33 -11.75
C TYR A 201 -29.41 -22.75 -11.16
N VAL A 202 -28.27 -23.45 -11.11
CA VAL A 202 -28.16 -24.78 -10.47
C VAL A 202 -27.10 -24.79 -9.36
N THR A 203 -27.20 -25.76 -8.46
CA THR A 203 -26.11 -26.13 -7.55
C THR A 203 -25.38 -27.35 -8.09
N LEU A 204 -24.08 -27.24 -8.32
CA LEU A 204 -23.17 -28.35 -8.64
C LEU A 204 -22.46 -28.83 -7.37
N LYS A 205 -22.54 -30.12 -7.09
CA LYS A 205 -21.83 -30.77 -6.00
C LYS A 205 -21.00 -31.95 -6.49
N PHE A 206 -19.74 -31.98 -6.06
CA PHE A 206 -18.91 -33.18 -6.15
C PHE A 206 -18.58 -33.68 -4.73
N THR A 207 -19.07 -34.88 -4.42
CA THR A 207 -18.95 -35.51 -3.10
C THR A 207 -18.28 -36.88 -3.26
N PRO A 208 -16.94 -36.94 -3.42
CA PRO A 208 -16.26 -38.17 -3.79
C PRO A 208 -16.47 -39.29 -2.76
N ASP A 209 -16.68 -40.50 -3.24
CA ASP A 209 -16.72 -41.69 -2.37
C ASP A 209 -15.34 -41.95 -1.75
N LEU A 210 -15.27 -41.75 -0.43
CA LEU A 210 -14.06 -41.93 0.38
C LEU A 210 -13.61 -43.40 0.48
N THR A 211 -14.46 -44.35 0.10
CA THR A 211 -14.14 -45.79 0.10
C THR A 211 -13.52 -46.27 -1.22
N SER A 212 -13.56 -45.45 -2.27
CA SER A 212 -13.04 -45.80 -3.58
C SER A 212 -11.50 -45.80 -3.61
N SER A 213 -10.92 -46.85 -4.19
CA SER A 213 -9.46 -47.02 -4.34
C SER A 213 -8.86 -46.28 -5.55
N LEU A 214 -9.70 -45.57 -6.32
CA LEU A 214 -9.27 -44.82 -7.50
C LEU A 214 -8.66 -43.47 -7.06
N PRO A 215 -7.57 -43.02 -7.69
CA PRO A 215 -7.05 -41.68 -7.44
C PRO A 215 -8.06 -40.67 -8.00
N HIS A 216 -8.83 -40.02 -7.12
CA HIS A 216 -9.77 -38.92 -7.44
C HIS A 216 -9.08 -37.64 -7.99
N ASN A 217 -7.83 -37.74 -8.43
CA ASN A 217 -6.90 -36.65 -8.70
C ASN A 217 -7.23 -35.83 -9.98
N LYS A 218 -8.38 -36.08 -10.62
CA LYS A 218 -8.81 -35.46 -11.89
C LYS A 218 -10.32 -35.22 -11.97
N HIS A 219 -11.02 -35.07 -10.85
CA HIS A 219 -12.47 -34.91 -10.83
C HIS A 219 -12.90 -33.65 -10.10
N TYR A 220 -13.91 -32.98 -10.66
CA TYR A 220 -14.31 -31.62 -10.29
C TYR A 220 -15.83 -31.48 -10.25
N ALA A 221 -16.36 -30.47 -9.55
CA ALA A 221 -17.79 -30.17 -9.66
C ALA A 221 -18.13 -29.54 -11.02
N LEU A 222 -17.18 -28.82 -11.61
CA LEU A 222 -17.28 -28.28 -12.98
C LEU A 222 -15.93 -28.41 -13.67
N GLU A 223 -15.92 -29.02 -14.84
CA GLU A 223 -14.74 -29.16 -15.68
C GLU A 223 -14.97 -28.55 -17.07
N VAL A 224 -14.02 -27.74 -17.53
CA VAL A 224 -14.01 -27.12 -18.85
C VAL A 224 -12.67 -27.46 -19.50
N THR A 225 -12.71 -28.18 -20.61
CA THR A 225 -11.50 -28.66 -21.30
C THR A 225 -11.17 -27.81 -22.53
N GLU A 226 -10.21 -28.26 -23.35
CA GLU A 226 -9.75 -27.52 -24.53
C GLU A 226 -10.85 -27.24 -25.57
N ASN A 227 -10.68 -26.16 -26.33
CA ASN A 227 -11.54 -25.78 -27.46
C ASN A 227 -13.04 -25.58 -27.12
N CYS A 228 -13.38 -25.26 -25.87
CA CYS A 228 -14.75 -24.95 -25.44
C CYS A 228 -14.85 -23.63 -24.66
N SER A 229 -16.03 -23.03 -24.68
CA SER A 229 -16.27 -21.69 -24.13
C SER A 229 -17.68 -21.56 -23.53
N PRO A 230 -18.07 -22.42 -22.57
CA PRO A 230 -19.41 -22.38 -21.98
C PRO A 230 -19.63 -21.12 -21.14
N VAL A 231 -20.89 -20.72 -21.00
CA VAL A 231 -21.33 -19.67 -20.07
C VAL A 231 -21.90 -20.33 -18.81
N ILE A 232 -21.33 -20.03 -17.65
CA ILE A 232 -21.78 -20.51 -16.34
C ILE A 232 -22.27 -19.30 -15.55
N ASP A 233 -23.56 -19.28 -15.19
CA ASP A 233 -24.21 -18.07 -14.68
C ASP A 233 -25.13 -18.36 -13.48
N HIS A 234 -24.99 -17.60 -12.39
CA HIS A 234 -25.81 -17.77 -11.18
C HIS A 234 -25.77 -19.19 -10.58
N CYS A 235 -24.67 -19.93 -10.73
CA CYS A 235 -24.52 -21.27 -10.15
C CYS A 235 -23.88 -21.25 -8.76
N LYS A 236 -24.25 -22.20 -7.89
CA LYS A 236 -23.50 -22.53 -6.67
C LYS A 236 -22.65 -23.76 -6.93
N ILE A 237 -21.36 -23.70 -6.64
CA ILE A 237 -20.42 -24.79 -6.92
C ILE A 237 -19.72 -25.16 -5.62
N LYS A 238 -19.78 -26.44 -5.28
CA LYS A 238 -19.17 -26.99 -4.06
C LYS A 238 -18.51 -28.33 -4.34
N SER A 239 -17.33 -28.55 -3.78
CA SER A 239 -16.64 -29.84 -3.83
C SER A 239 -16.11 -30.25 -2.46
N LEU A 240 -16.41 -31.48 -2.04
CA LEU A 240 -15.84 -32.11 -0.85
C LEU A 240 -14.56 -32.91 -1.19
N SER A 241 -14.07 -32.80 -2.42
CA SER A 241 -12.80 -33.42 -2.82
C SER A 241 -11.63 -32.73 -2.12
N VAL A 242 -10.77 -33.54 -1.49
CA VAL A 242 -9.51 -33.10 -0.89
C VAL A 242 -8.34 -33.12 -1.88
N VAL A 243 -8.56 -33.60 -3.12
CA VAL A 243 -7.51 -33.73 -4.15
C VAL A 243 -7.78 -32.92 -5.41
N GLY A 244 -9.05 -32.73 -5.79
CA GLY A 244 -9.47 -32.00 -6.98
C GLY A 244 -10.10 -30.65 -6.62
N ALA A 245 -9.93 -29.65 -7.49
CA ALA A 245 -10.57 -28.34 -7.33
C ALA A 245 -12.10 -28.42 -7.45
N ALA A 246 -12.81 -27.35 -7.08
CA ALA A 246 -14.25 -27.28 -7.35
C ALA A 246 -14.54 -27.00 -8.83
N VAL A 247 -13.82 -26.05 -9.41
CA VAL A 247 -13.87 -25.72 -10.84
C VAL A 247 -12.49 -25.89 -11.46
N SER A 248 -12.40 -26.63 -12.56
CA SER A 248 -11.19 -26.77 -13.37
C SER A 248 -11.41 -26.28 -14.79
N VAL A 249 -10.52 -25.41 -15.25
CA VAL A 249 -10.46 -24.92 -16.63
C VAL A 249 -9.06 -25.16 -17.15
N SER A 250 -8.92 -26.06 -18.11
CA SER A 250 -7.61 -26.47 -18.61
C SER A 250 -7.61 -26.76 -20.10
N GLY A 251 -6.46 -26.50 -20.73
CA GLY A 251 -6.24 -26.78 -22.14
C GLY A 251 -6.31 -25.55 -23.03
N SER A 252 -5.75 -25.70 -24.23
CA SER A 252 -5.68 -24.60 -25.20
C SER A 252 -7.08 -24.21 -25.67
N ASN A 253 -7.33 -22.91 -25.80
CA ASN A 253 -8.62 -22.35 -26.21
C ASN A 253 -9.80 -22.72 -25.29
N ALA A 254 -9.55 -23.19 -24.08
CA ALA A 254 -10.56 -23.21 -23.02
C ALA A 254 -10.82 -21.75 -22.57
N ASP A 255 -12.01 -21.22 -22.86
CA ASP A 255 -12.34 -19.80 -22.65
C ASP A 255 -13.79 -19.63 -22.12
N PRO A 256 -14.10 -20.14 -20.91
CA PRO A 256 -15.43 -20.03 -20.35
C PRO A 256 -15.75 -18.60 -19.89
N VAL A 257 -17.03 -18.28 -19.81
CA VAL A 257 -17.52 -17.09 -19.09
C VAL A 257 -18.21 -17.55 -17.81
N VAL A 258 -17.61 -17.27 -16.66
CA VAL A 258 -18.17 -17.62 -15.34
C VAL A 258 -18.58 -16.33 -14.63
N LYS A 259 -19.87 -16.16 -14.36
CA LYS A 259 -20.39 -14.92 -13.76
C LYS A 259 -21.50 -15.15 -12.75
N HIS A 260 -21.57 -14.27 -11.75
CA HIS A 260 -22.55 -14.33 -10.65
C HIS A 260 -22.57 -15.69 -9.91
N CYS A 261 -21.47 -16.46 -9.98
CA CYS A 261 -21.36 -17.77 -9.37
C CYS A 261 -20.82 -17.68 -7.94
N LYS A 262 -21.17 -18.69 -7.13
CA LYS A 262 -20.63 -18.87 -5.77
C LYS A 262 -19.83 -20.15 -5.69
N ILE A 263 -18.51 -20.04 -5.62
CA ILE A 263 -17.58 -21.18 -5.47
C ILE A 263 -17.12 -21.20 -4.01
N LYS A 264 -17.78 -21.99 -3.17
CA LYS A 264 -17.60 -21.85 -1.72
C LYS A 264 -17.60 -23.14 -0.93
N ASP A 265 -16.95 -23.06 0.24
CA ASP A 265 -16.88 -24.12 1.23
C ASP A 265 -16.34 -25.44 0.63
N CYS A 266 -15.29 -25.35 -0.19
CA CYS A 266 -14.66 -26.50 -0.84
C CYS A 266 -13.45 -27.02 -0.05
N GLU A 267 -13.22 -28.33 -0.06
CA GLU A 267 -12.12 -28.98 0.69
C GLU A 267 -10.75 -28.94 -0.02
N ASN A 268 -10.68 -28.26 -1.17
CA ASN A 268 -9.45 -27.99 -1.93
C ASN A 268 -9.56 -26.58 -2.55
N VAL A 269 -8.90 -26.33 -3.69
CA VAL A 269 -8.90 -25.08 -4.44
C VAL A 269 -10.30 -24.79 -4.98
N GLY A 270 -10.72 -23.52 -4.92
CA GLY A 270 -12.00 -23.10 -5.50
C GLY A 270 -11.99 -23.18 -7.02
N LEU A 271 -11.17 -22.35 -7.65
CA LEU A 271 -11.04 -22.26 -9.10
C LEU A 271 -9.61 -22.53 -9.55
N PHE A 272 -9.44 -23.47 -10.47
CA PHE A 272 -8.16 -23.86 -11.03
C PHE A 272 -8.12 -23.59 -12.54
N VAL A 273 -7.23 -22.70 -12.98
CA VAL A 273 -7.01 -22.36 -14.39
C VAL A 273 -5.58 -22.74 -14.80
N ALA A 274 -5.45 -23.61 -15.80
CA ALA A 274 -4.17 -24.21 -16.16
C ALA A 274 -4.00 -24.43 -17.68
N ASP A 275 -2.77 -24.73 -18.08
CA ASP A 275 -2.43 -25.27 -19.41
C ASP A 275 -2.94 -24.40 -20.57
N TYR A 276 -2.51 -23.14 -20.59
CA TYR A 276 -2.88 -22.11 -21.58
C TYR A 276 -4.36 -21.68 -21.59
N ALA A 277 -5.18 -22.21 -20.68
CA ALA A 277 -6.56 -21.79 -20.55
C ALA A 277 -6.70 -20.29 -20.29
N GLN A 278 -7.76 -19.72 -20.86
CA GLN A 278 -8.18 -18.33 -20.68
C GLN A 278 -9.46 -18.33 -19.84
N GLY A 279 -10.47 -17.55 -20.22
CA GLY A 279 -11.72 -17.42 -19.52
C GLY A 279 -11.90 -16.02 -18.94
N THR A 280 -13.17 -15.62 -18.85
CA THR A 280 -13.63 -14.39 -18.23
C THR A 280 -14.45 -14.72 -16.99
N TYR A 281 -14.00 -14.24 -15.84
CA TYR A 281 -14.57 -14.53 -14.54
C TYR A 281 -15.00 -13.22 -13.89
N GLU A 282 -16.30 -12.95 -13.85
CA GLU A 282 -16.81 -11.65 -13.40
C GLU A 282 -17.90 -11.74 -12.33
N ASP A 283 -17.85 -10.84 -11.35
CA ASP A 283 -18.91 -10.70 -10.34
C ASP A 283 -19.18 -12.02 -9.56
N ASN A 284 -18.14 -12.83 -9.33
CA ASN A 284 -18.23 -14.09 -8.58
C ASN A 284 -17.83 -13.94 -7.11
N GLU A 285 -18.38 -14.81 -6.26
CA GLU A 285 -17.99 -14.98 -4.86
C GLU A 285 -17.19 -16.28 -4.70
N ILE A 286 -15.93 -16.19 -4.27
CA ILE A 286 -15.05 -17.34 -4.05
C ILE A 286 -14.60 -17.34 -2.59
N SER A 287 -15.12 -18.26 -1.77
CA SER A 287 -14.96 -18.13 -0.32
C SER A 287 -14.94 -19.44 0.47
N GLY A 288 -14.28 -19.43 1.63
CA GLY A 288 -14.31 -20.58 2.57
C GLY A 288 -13.60 -21.84 2.09
N ASN A 289 -12.79 -21.76 1.03
CA ASN A 289 -12.06 -22.89 0.46
C ASN A 289 -10.85 -23.27 1.33
N ALA A 290 -10.54 -24.57 1.39
CA ALA A 290 -9.50 -25.10 2.29
C ALA A 290 -8.07 -24.82 1.82
N LEU A 291 -7.85 -24.79 0.50
CA LEU A 291 -6.62 -24.30 -0.13
C LEU A 291 -6.90 -22.93 -0.77
N ALA A 292 -6.13 -22.55 -1.80
CA ALA A 292 -6.27 -21.23 -2.39
C ALA A 292 -7.66 -21.02 -3.00
N GLY A 293 -8.13 -19.76 -2.99
CA GLY A 293 -9.35 -19.39 -3.70
C GLY A 293 -9.21 -19.67 -5.21
N ILE A 294 -8.10 -19.21 -5.79
CA ILE A 294 -7.81 -19.34 -7.22
C ILE A 294 -6.36 -19.78 -7.43
N TRP A 295 -6.17 -20.76 -8.33
CA TRP A 295 -4.86 -21.13 -8.88
C TRP A 295 -4.78 -20.80 -10.37
N VAL A 296 -3.68 -20.17 -10.77
CA VAL A 296 -3.35 -19.90 -12.18
C VAL A 296 -1.95 -20.42 -12.47
N LYS A 297 -1.82 -21.38 -13.39
CA LYS A 297 -0.51 -21.99 -13.72
C LYS A 297 -0.34 -22.37 -15.18
N ASN A 298 0.86 -22.81 -15.55
CA ASN A 298 1.16 -23.37 -16.87
C ASN A 298 0.70 -22.46 -18.02
N HIS A 299 1.15 -21.20 -18.00
CA HIS A 299 0.82 -20.20 -19.01
C HIS A 299 -0.66 -19.84 -19.15
N ALA A 300 -1.53 -20.28 -18.23
CA ALA A 300 -2.91 -19.81 -18.16
C ALA A 300 -2.97 -18.29 -17.96
N ASN A 301 -3.98 -17.66 -18.55
CA ASN A 301 -4.12 -16.20 -18.57
C ASN A 301 -5.60 -15.77 -18.46
N PRO A 302 -6.24 -16.01 -17.29
CA PRO A 302 -7.64 -15.62 -17.09
C PRO A 302 -7.81 -14.10 -16.98
N ILE A 303 -9.00 -13.63 -17.33
CA ILE A 303 -9.46 -12.27 -17.07
C ILE A 303 -10.44 -12.31 -15.89
N MET A 304 -10.10 -11.64 -14.79
CA MET A 304 -10.85 -11.68 -13.54
C MET A 304 -11.30 -10.27 -13.16
N ARG A 305 -12.61 -9.99 -13.15
CA ARG A 305 -13.14 -8.66 -12.82
C ARG A 305 -14.17 -8.68 -11.71
N ARG A 306 -14.09 -7.72 -10.78
CA ARG A 306 -15.16 -7.48 -9.78
C ARG A 306 -15.54 -8.72 -8.96
N ASN A 307 -14.60 -9.65 -8.77
CA ASN A 307 -14.83 -10.83 -7.94
C ASN A 307 -14.53 -10.52 -6.48
N ASN A 308 -15.21 -11.21 -5.58
CA ASN A 308 -14.97 -11.14 -4.14
C ASN A 308 -14.36 -12.47 -3.65
N ILE A 309 -13.11 -12.42 -3.20
CA ILE A 309 -12.28 -13.61 -2.90
C ILE A 309 -11.86 -13.55 -1.44
N HIS A 310 -12.53 -14.33 -0.59
CA HIS A 310 -12.42 -14.07 0.85
C HIS A 310 -12.59 -15.27 1.77
N HIS A 311 -12.12 -15.09 3.02
CA HIS A 311 -12.29 -16.08 4.09
C HIS A 311 -11.79 -17.48 3.71
N GLY A 312 -10.85 -17.57 2.77
CA GLY A 312 -10.14 -18.79 2.43
C GLY A 312 -9.17 -19.20 3.54
N ARG A 313 -8.97 -20.50 3.72
CA ARG A 313 -8.04 -21.05 4.73
C ARG A 313 -6.59 -21.06 4.26
N ASP A 314 -6.30 -20.49 3.10
CA ASP A 314 -4.99 -20.37 2.47
C ASP A 314 -4.86 -19.01 1.75
N VAL A 315 -4.04 -18.91 0.69
CA VAL A 315 -3.88 -17.73 -0.20
C VAL A 315 -5.19 -17.43 -0.95
N GLY A 316 -5.48 -16.14 -1.19
CA GLY A 316 -6.60 -15.75 -2.06
C GLY A 316 -6.40 -16.22 -3.50
N ILE A 317 -5.32 -15.74 -4.14
CA ILE A 317 -4.95 -16.05 -5.52
C ILE A 317 -3.47 -16.45 -5.57
N PHE A 318 -3.18 -17.65 -6.07
CA PHE A 318 -1.82 -18.13 -6.27
C PHE A 318 -1.52 -18.32 -7.76
N ILE A 319 -0.55 -17.57 -8.29
CA ILE A 319 -0.10 -17.64 -9.68
C ILE A 319 1.33 -18.17 -9.73
N PHE A 320 1.56 -19.25 -10.48
CA PHE A 320 2.86 -19.93 -10.51
C PHE A 320 3.14 -20.63 -11.85
N GLU A 321 4.34 -21.19 -12.04
CA GLU A 321 4.73 -21.94 -13.25
C GLU A 321 4.42 -21.17 -14.56
N ASN A 322 4.92 -19.95 -14.66
CA ASN A 322 4.67 -19.03 -15.80
C ASN A 322 3.20 -18.64 -16.01
N GLY A 323 2.35 -18.81 -15.01
CA GLY A 323 0.99 -18.25 -15.01
C GLY A 323 0.99 -16.74 -15.24
N LEU A 324 -0.04 -16.28 -15.93
CA LEU A 324 -0.31 -14.87 -16.21
C LEU A 324 -1.63 -14.48 -15.53
N GLY A 325 -2.46 -13.69 -16.21
CA GLY A 325 -3.77 -13.26 -15.73
C GLY A 325 -3.88 -11.74 -15.61
N TYR A 326 -5.08 -11.24 -15.93
CA TYR A 326 -5.45 -9.84 -15.78
C TYR A 326 -6.54 -9.73 -14.70
N PHE A 327 -6.19 -9.12 -13.58
CA PHE A 327 -7.06 -8.96 -12.42
C PHE A 327 -7.43 -7.49 -12.27
N GLU A 328 -8.71 -7.17 -12.40
CA GLU A 328 -9.22 -5.80 -12.35
C GLU A 328 -10.36 -5.63 -11.34
N ALA A 329 -10.25 -4.65 -10.47
CA ALA A 329 -11.32 -4.27 -9.54
C ALA A 329 -11.86 -5.44 -8.69
N ASN A 330 -11.00 -6.41 -8.35
CA ASN A 330 -11.35 -7.50 -7.45
C ASN A 330 -11.13 -7.07 -5.99
N ASP A 331 -11.94 -7.62 -5.09
CA ASP A 331 -11.82 -7.47 -3.64
C ASP A 331 -11.29 -8.79 -3.04
N ILE A 332 -10.13 -8.74 -2.40
CA ILE A 332 -9.44 -9.90 -1.84
C ILE A 332 -9.17 -9.67 -0.36
N HIS A 333 -9.89 -10.41 0.51
CA HIS A 333 -9.85 -10.11 1.93
C HIS A 333 -10.06 -11.26 2.91
N ASN A 334 -9.63 -11.09 4.15
CA ASN A 334 -9.82 -12.07 5.25
C ASN A 334 -9.31 -13.49 4.93
N ASN A 335 -8.36 -13.63 4.00
CA ASN A 335 -7.72 -14.90 3.69
C ASN A 335 -6.62 -15.20 4.72
N ARG A 336 -6.38 -16.48 5.00
CA ARG A 336 -5.39 -16.91 6.01
C ARG A 336 -3.96 -16.60 5.60
N ILE A 337 -3.64 -16.65 4.32
CA ILE A 337 -2.30 -16.30 3.80
C ILE A 337 -2.43 -14.99 3.00
N ALA A 338 -1.69 -14.85 1.91
CA ALA A 338 -1.62 -13.61 1.16
C ALA A 338 -2.85 -13.42 0.29
N GLY A 339 -3.17 -12.18 -0.06
CA GLY A 339 -4.17 -11.92 -1.08
C GLY A 339 -3.71 -12.44 -2.44
N PHE A 340 -2.49 -12.09 -2.82
CA PHE A 340 -1.80 -12.61 -3.99
C PHE A 340 -0.49 -13.26 -3.61
N GLU A 341 -0.23 -14.46 -4.14
CA GLU A 341 1.09 -15.09 -4.17
C GLU A 341 1.52 -15.30 -5.63
N VAL A 342 2.74 -14.89 -5.96
CA VAL A 342 3.30 -14.93 -7.31
C VAL A 342 4.66 -15.61 -7.27
N LYS A 343 4.75 -16.79 -7.90
CA LYS A 343 5.94 -17.64 -7.88
C LYS A 343 6.42 -17.95 -9.30
N GLY A 344 7.48 -17.29 -9.75
CA GLY A 344 7.99 -17.48 -11.13
C GLY A 344 6.91 -17.21 -12.19
N ALA A 345 6.04 -16.23 -11.94
CA ALA A 345 4.88 -15.85 -12.75
C ALA A 345 4.85 -14.34 -13.00
N ASN A 346 3.94 -13.88 -13.87
CA ASN A 346 3.88 -12.46 -14.28
C ASN A 346 2.43 -11.96 -14.51
N PRO A 347 1.62 -11.83 -13.45
CA PRO A 347 0.25 -11.32 -13.54
C PRO A 347 0.20 -9.79 -13.71
N THR A 348 -0.94 -9.27 -14.16
CA THR A 348 -1.26 -7.83 -14.14
C THR A 348 -2.46 -7.60 -13.21
N VAL A 349 -2.26 -6.82 -12.15
CA VAL A 349 -3.24 -6.56 -11.09
C VAL A 349 -3.50 -5.06 -11.00
N VAL A 350 -4.73 -4.66 -11.30
CA VAL A 350 -5.12 -3.26 -11.51
C VAL A 350 -6.35 -2.90 -10.71
N ARG A 351 -6.31 -1.81 -9.94
CA ARG A 351 -7.48 -1.29 -9.20
C ARG A 351 -8.15 -2.29 -8.25
N CYS A 352 -7.42 -3.30 -7.77
CA CYS A 352 -7.92 -4.25 -6.78
C CYS A 352 -7.80 -3.69 -5.35
N GLU A 353 -8.64 -4.19 -4.46
CA GLU A 353 -8.55 -3.97 -3.01
C GLU A 353 -8.04 -5.24 -2.34
N ILE A 354 -6.92 -5.15 -1.61
CA ILE A 354 -6.24 -6.30 -1.00
C ILE A 354 -6.05 -6.01 0.49
N HIS A 355 -6.89 -6.61 1.33
CA HIS A 355 -6.98 -6.17 2.72
C HIS A 355 -7.32 -7.21 3.76
N HIS A 356 -7.00 -6.91 5.02
CA HIS A 356 -7.38 -7.73 6.17
C HIS A 356 -6.92 -9.21 6.05
N GLY A 357 -5.87 -9.48 5.26
CA GLY A 357 -5.22 -10.78 5.21
C GLY A 357 -4.44 -11.08 6.49
N GLN A 358 -4.41 -12.34 6.92
CA GLN A 358 -3.67 -12.73 8.13
C GLN A 358 -2.14 -12.78 7.93
N THR A 359 -1.66 -12.69 6.68
CA THR A 359 -0.24 -12.47 6.34
C THR A 359 -0.06 -11.20 5.50
N GLY A 360 0.76 -11.22 4.44
CA GLY A 360 1.02 -10.07 3.59
C GLY A 360 -0.05 -9.86 2.52
N GLY A 361 -0.16 -8.66 1.95
CA GLY A 361 -1.14 -8.42 0.88
C GLY A 361 -0.74 -9.12 -0.43
N VAL A 362 0.47 -8.82 -0.88
CA VAL A 362 1.08 -9.36 -2.10
C VAL A 362 2.41 -10.02 -1.75
N TYR A 363 2.63 -11.25 -2.20
CA TYR A 363 3.86 -11.99 -1.99
C TYR A 363 4.46 -12.44 -3.31
N VAL A 364 5.62 -11.88 -3.69
CA VAL A 364 6.31 -12.21 -4.94
C VAL A 364 7.66 -12.88 -4.63
N HIS A 365 7.83 -14.12 -5.10
CA HIS A 365 9.03 -14.91 -4.86
C HIS A 365 9.41 -15.81 -6.06
N ASP A 366 10.56 -16.48 -5.93
CA ASP A 366 11.20 -17.39 -6.89
C ASP A 366 11.22 -16.86 -8.33
N ASN A 367 11.88 -15.72 -8.53
CA ASN A 367 11.95 -15.00 -9.82
C ASN A 367 10.57 -14.53 -10.33
N GLY A 368 9.61 -14.36 -9.43
CA GLY A 368 8.30 -13.78 -9.73
C GLY A 368 8.44 -12.34 -10.23
N ARG A 369 7.54 -11.96 -11.12
CA ARG A 369 7.37 -10.59 -11.59
C ARG A 369 5.93 -10.17 -11.33
N GLY A 370 5.35 -9.41 -12.24
CA GLY A 370 3.99 -8.91 -12.16
C GLY A 370 3.95 -7.40 -12.07
N GLN A 371 2.79 -6.87 -12.45
CA GLN A 371 2.50 -5.44 -12.40
C GLN A 371 1.35 -5.22 -11.43
N PHE A 372 1.59 -4.47 -10.36
CA PHE A 372 0.59 -4.07 -9.38
C PHE A 372 0.39 -2.56 -9.52
N ILE A 373 -0.71 -2.18 -10.16
CA ILE A 373 -0.98 -0.80 -10.57
C ILE A 373 -2.28 -0.28 -9.96
N GLU A 374 -2.26 0.90 -9.34
CA GLU A 374 -3.48 1.59 -8.87
C GLU A 374 -4.31 0.76 -7.86
N ASN A 375 -3.67 -0.15 -7.12
CA ASN A 375 -4.33 -0.97 -6.10
C ASN A 375 -4.34 -0.29 -4.73
N LYS A 376 -5.26 -0.72 -3.88
CA LYS A 376 -5.29 -0.39 -2.45
C LYS A 376 -4.89 -1.64 -1.65
N ILE A 377 -3.81 -1.53 -0.87
CA ILE A 377 -3.25 -2.64 -0.10
C ILE A 377 -3.16 -2.21 1.37
N HIS A 378 -4.03 -2.73 2.23
CA HIS A 378 -4.12 -2.19 3.59
C HIS A 378 -4.61 -3.16 4.65
N SER A 379 -4.40 -2.80 5.92
CA SER A 379 -4.94 -3.53 7.08
C SER A 379 -4.52 -5.01 7.14
N ASN A 380 -3.46 -5.39 6.44
CA ASN A 380 -2.90 -6.73 6.47
C ASN A 380 -2.06 -6.91 7.75
N ASN A 381 -2.00 -8.13 8.28
CA ASN A 381 -1.26 -8.42 9.52
C ASN A 381 0.26 -8.41 9.31
N PHE A 382 0.74 -8.64 8.09
CA PHE A 382 2.16 -8.55 7.76
C PHE A 382 2.36 -7.44 6.71
N ALA A 383 3.46 -7.44 5.96
CA ALA A 383 3.76 -6.34 5.05
C ALA A 383 2.71 -6.24 3.93
N GLY A 384 2.45 -5.03 3.44
CA GLY A 384 1.57 -4.84 2.29
C GLY A 384 2.07 -5.62 1.07
N VAL A 385 3.36 -5.48 0.77
CA VAL A 385 4.03 -6.18 -0.34
C VAL A 385 5.33 -6.83 0.13
N TRP A 386 5.52 -8.09 -0.23
CA TRP A 386 6.76 -8.84 -0.07
C TRP A 386 7.42 -9.16 -1.39
N ILE A 387 8.71 -8.90 -1.47
CA ILE A 387 9.54 -9.20 -2.65
C ILE A 387 10.78 -9.95 -2.20
N THR A 388 10.96 -11.18 -2.69
CA THR A 388 12.10 -12.02 -2.30
C THR A 388 12.55 -12.97 -3.41
N SER A 389 13.60 -13.76 -3.15
CA SER A 389 14.11 -14.81 -4.04
C SER A 389 14.33 -14.32 -5.48
N ASN A 390 15.11 -13.24 -5.63
CA ASN A 390 15.43 -12.64 -6.94
C ASN A 390 14.23 -12.12 -7.75
N SER A 391 13.07 -11.91 -7.10
CA SER A 391 11.87 -11.39 -7.77
C SER A 391 11.98 -9.91 -8.13
N ASP A 392 11.30 -9.52 -9.19
CA ASP A 392 11.40 -8.19 -9.81
C ASP A 392 10.03 -7.67 -10.29
N PRO A 393 9.07 -7.41 -9.39
CA PRO A 393 7.76 -6.87 -9.75
C PRO A 393 7.79 -5.35 -9.94
N THR A 394 6.79 -4.82 -10.65
CA THR A 394 6.52 -3.38 -10.71
C THR A 394 5.36 -3.04 -9.79
N ILE A 395 5.62 -2.20 -8.78
CA ILE A 395 4.64 -1.69 -7.82
C ILE A 395 4.45 -0.21 -8.11
N ARG A 396 3.35 0.16 -8.78
CA ARG A 396 3.15 1.50 -9.31
C ARG A 396 1.81 2.13 -8.92
N LYS A 397 1.80 3.39 -8.48
CA LYS A 397 0.56 4.15 -8.21
C LYS A 397 -0.39 3.50 -7.20
N ASN A 398 0.12 2.68 -6.29
CA ASN A 398 -0.71 2.02 -5.27
C ASN A 398 -0.81 2.88 -4.01
N GLU A 399 -1.90 2.68 -3.26
CA GLU A 399 -2.02 3.12 -1.87
C GLU A 399 -1.71 1.93 -0.94
N ILE A 400 -0.66 2.04 -0.12
CA ILE A 400 -0.20 0.95 0.77
C ILE A 400 -0.19 1.44 2.22
N PHE A 401 -1.18 1.06 3.01
CA PHE A 401 -1.41 1.74 4.28
C PHE A 401 -1.97 0.90 5.43
N ASN A 402 -1.79 1.39 6.66
CA ASN A 402 -2.35 0.81 7.88
C ASN A 402 -2.08 -0.71 8.05
N GLY A 403 -0.97 -1.22 7.51
CA GLY A 403 -0.51 -2.58 7.75
C GLY A 403 0.19 -2.72 9.11
N HIS A 404 0.16 -3.91 9.69
CA HIS A 404 0.78 -4.20 10.99
C HIS A 404 2.31 -4.47 10.89
N GLN A 405 2.88 -4.46 9.68
CA GLN A 405 4.33 -4.46 9.45
C GLN A 405 4.73 -3.32 8.50
N GLY A 406 5.73 -3.54 7.63
CA GLY A 406 6.19 -2.53 6.67
C GLY A 406 5.26 -2.42 5.47
N GLY A 407 5.27 -1.29 4.77
CA GLY A 407 4.46 -1.13 3.56
C GLY A 407 4.96 -2.08 2.45
N VAL A 408 6.21 -1.90 2.03
CA VAL A 408 6.91 -2.75 1.06
C VAL A 408 8.17 -3.32 1.70
N TYR A 409 8.30 -4.64 1.73
CA TYR A 409 9.42 -5.32 2.37
C TYR A 409 10.14 -6.25 1.40
N ILE A 410 11.41 -5.92 1.14
CA ILE A 410 12.26 -6.48 0.10
C ILE A 410 13.46 -7.15 0.75
N PHE A 411 13.64 -8.45 0.51
CA PHE A 411 14.70 -9.27 1.11
C PHE A 411 15.15 -10.37 0.16
N GLY A 412 16.18 -11.16 0.52
CA GLY A 412 16.60 -12.32 -0.27
C GLY A 412 16.95 -12.01 -1.73
N GLU A 413 17.79 -10.99 -1.96
CA GLU A 413 18.16 -10.52 -3.31
C GLU A 413 16.98 -10.01 -4.16
N GLY A 414 15.87 -9.63 -3.51
CA GLY A 414 14.72 -9.01 -4.14
C GLY A 414 15.08 -7.72 -4.86
N ARG A 415 14.38 -7.46 -5.96
CA ARG A 415 14.49 -6.25 -6.79
C ARG A 415 13.12 -5.60 -6.87
N GLY A 416 12.76 -5.07 -8.03
CA GLY A 416 11.50 -4.41 -8.28
C GLY A 416 11.66 -2.92 -8.51
N LEU A 417 10.69 -2.39 -9.27
CA LEU A 417 10.46 -0.96 -9.47
C LEU A 417 9.28 -0.55 -8.59
N ILE A 418 9.55 0.29 -7.60
CA ILE A 418 8.55 0.84 -6.69
C ILE A 418 8.42 2.32 -7.03
N GLU A 419 7.34 2.69 -7.72
CA GLU A 419 7.16 4.05 -8.23
C GLU A 419 5.78 4.68 -8.04
N TYR A 420 5.74 5.99 -7.80
CA TYR A 420 4.49 6.75 -7.68
C TYR A 420 3.50 6.22 -6.63
N ASN A 421 3.96 5.45 -5.63
CA ASN A 421 3.09 4.91 -4.59
C ASN A 421 2.94 5.91 -3.43
N ASN A 422 1.78 5.86 -2.78
CA ASN A 422 1.54 6.52 -1.52
C ASN A 422 1.56 5.48 -0.37
N ILE A 423 2.54 5.56 0.53
CA ILE A 423 2.81 4.55 1.56
C ILE A 423 2.74 5.19 2.94
N TYR A 424 1.74 4.83 3.76
CA TYR A 424 1.48 5.54 5.00
C TYR A 424 0.83 4.74 6.13
N GLY A 425 0.94 5.21 7.38
CA GLY A 425 0.24 4.63 8.53
C GLY A 425 0.66 3.21 8.93
N ASN A 426 1.67 2.64 8.26
CA ASN A 426 2.18 1.30 8.55
C ASN A 426 2.93 1.27 9.89
N ALA A 427 2.84 0.12 10.60
CA ALA A 427 3.42 -0.04 11.93
C ALA A 427 4.95 -0.13 11.92
N LEU A 428 5.53 -0.70 10.86
CA LEU A 428 6.98 -0.70 10.63
C LEU A 428 7.35 0.27 9.49
N ALA A 429 8.56 0.12 8.92
CA ALA A 429 9.04 1.06 7.93
C ALA A 429 8.15 1.08 6.68
N GLY A 430 7.97 2.26 6.07
CA GLY A 430 7.22 2.36 4.82
C GLY A 430 7.81 1.45 3.74
N ILE A 431 9.13 1.52 3.55
CA ILE A 431 9.89 0.60 2.71
C ILE A 431 11.06 0.01 3.51
N GLN A 432 11.22 -1.31 3.45
CA GLN A 432 12.35 -2.02 4.06
C GLN A 432 13.14 -2.79 3.00
N ILE A 433 14.46 -2.61 2.97
CA ILE A 433 15.37 -3.23 1.99
C ILE A 433 16.48 -3.95 2.76
N ARG A 434 16.63 -5.27 2.54
CA ARG A 434 17.66 -6.04 3.24
C ARG A 434 18.21 -7.23 2.47
N THR A 435 19.22 -7.89 3.05
CA THR A 435 19.78 -9.15 2.55
C THR A 435 20.20 -9.05 1.08
N ASN A 436 21.09 -8.11 0.77
CA ASN A 436 21.60 -7.82 -0.57
C ASN A 436 20.55 -7.42 -1.63
N SER A 437 19.32 -7.10 -1.23
CA SER A 437 18.28 -6.61 -2.15
C SER A 437 18.66 -5.28 -2.77
N ASN A 438 18.26 -5.06 -4.02
CA ASN A 438 18.66 -3.89 -4.83
C ASN A 438 17.49 -3.37 -5.70
N PRO A 439 16.46 -2.78 -5.08
CA PRO A 439 15.31 -2.23 -5.80
C PRO A 439 15.58 -0.83 -6.37
N ILE A 440 14.70 -0.38 -7.26
CA ILE A 440 14.58 1.03 -7.65
C ILE A 440 13.34 1.61 -6.95
N VAL A 441 13.54 2.63 -6.12
CA VAL A 441 12.50 3.34 -5.38
C VAL A 441 12.44 4.77 -5.90
N TRP A 442 11.42 5.09 -6.69
CA TRP A 442 11.37 6.34 -7.46
C TRP A 442 10.02 7.06 -7.31
N HIS A 443 10.01 8.37 -7.03
CA HIS A 443 8.75 9.14 -6.99
C HIS A 443 7.66 8.65 -6.02
N ASN A 444 8.01 8.07 -4.88
CA ASN A 444 7.03 7.66 -3.88
C ASN A 444 6.84 8.73 -2.79
N GLU A 445 5.63 8.78 -2.22
CA GLU A 445 5.31 9.51 -1.01
C GLU A 445 5.29 8.51 0.17
N ILE A 446 6.16 8.71 1.17
CA ILE A 446 6.35 7.79 2.29
C ILE A 446 6.20 8.55 3.60
N HIS A 447 5.04 8.42 4.24
CA HIS A 447 4.68 9.36 5.30
C HIS A 447 3.84 8.80 6.44
N HIS A 448 3.84 9.50 7.57
CA HIS A 448 2.96 9.20 8.71
C HIS A 448 3.05 7.74 9.21
N GLY A 449 4.19 7.07 9.01
CA GLY A 449 4.46 5.73 9.54
C GLY A 449 4.84 5.76 11.03
N GLN A 450 4.64 4.63 11.71
CA GLN A 450 5.00 4.47 13.13
C GLN A 450 6.48 4.13 13.33
N HIS A 451 7.21 3.86 12.24
CA HIS A 451 8.65 3.63 12.22
C HIS A 451 9.35 4.69 11.34
N GLY A 452 10.54 4.39 10.84
CA GLY A 452 11.23 5.20 9.83
C GLY A 452 10.62 5.06 8.44
N GLY A 453 10.82 6.03 7.55
CA GLY A 453 10.24 6.01 6.21
C GLY A 453 10.83 4.90 5.34
N ILE A 454 12.15 4.94 5.14
CA ILE A 454 12.91 3.92 4.41
C ILE A 454 13.96 3.32 5.34
N TYR A 455 14.00 1.99 5.44
CA TYR A 455 14.98 1.28 6.27
C TYR A 455 15.80 0.28 5.45
N VAL A 456 17.10 0.56 5.30
CA VAL A 456 18.06 -0.24 4.53
C VAL A 456 19.05 -0.90 5.50
N HIS A 457 19.04 -2.23 5.56
CA HIS A 457 19.86 -2.99 6.51
C HIS A 457 20.37 -4.31 5.93
N GLU A 458 21.24 -5.03 6.66
CA GLU A 458 21.82 -6.31 6.22
C GLU A 458 22.35 -6.30 4.77
N LYS A 459 23.28 -5.38 4.48
CA LYS A 459 23.87 -5.19 3.14
C LYS A 459 22.85 -4.83 2.04
N GLY A 460 21.72 -4.23 2.41
CA GLY A 460 20.76 -3.70 1.46
C GLY A 460 21.38 -2.64 0.56
N GLN A 461 20.92 -2.60 -0.68
CA GLN A 461 21.34 -1.65 -1.71
C GLN A 461 20.08 -0.93 -2.23
N GLY A 462 20.14 -0.41 -3.46
CA GLY A 462 19.01 0.21 -4.13
C GLY A 462 19.29 1.65 -4.54
N LEU A 463 18.60 2.06 -5.60
CA LEU A 463 18.51 3.45 -6.03
C LEU A 463 17.23 4.06 -5.45
N ILE A 464 17.39 5.06 -4.59
CA ILE A 464 16.30 5.79 -3.96
C ILE A 464 16.33 7.22 -4.52
N GLU A 465 15.47 7.52 -5.49
CA GLU A 465 15.51 8.78 -6.24
C GLU A 465 14.16 9.51 -6.24
N GLU A 466 14.18 10.84 -6.10
CA GLU A 466 13.00 11.70 -6.31
C GLU A 466 11.78 11.34 -5.43
N ASN A 467 12.01 10.77 -4.25
CA ASN A 467 10.96 10.43 -3.27
C ASN A 467 10.72 11.58 -2.28
N GLU A 468 9.51 11.61 -1.72
CA GLU A 468 9.11 12.51 -0.64
C GLU A 468 8.87 11.72 0.65
N VAL A 469 9.69 11.97 1.68
CA VAL A 469 9.70 11.19 2.93
C VAL A 469 9.48 12.13 4.12
N TYR A 470 8.33 12.02 4.80
CA TYR A 470 7.98 13.00 5.83
C TYR A 470 7.05 12.49 6.94
N SER A 471 7.05 13.17 8.10
CA SER A 471 6.14 12.91 9.23
C SER A 471 6.16 11.47 9.77
N ASN A 472 7.22 10.71 9.49
CA ASN A 472 7.48 9.41 10.08
C ASN A 472 7.95 9.55 11.53
N THR A 473 7.67 8.54 12.35
CA THR A 473 7.91 8.61 13.80
C THR A 473 9.38 8.42 14.17
N LEU A 474 10.13 7.61 13.41
CA LEU A 474 11.58 7.48 13.56
C LEU A 474 12.31 8.22 12.43
N ALA A 475 13.56 7.83 12.13
CA ALA A 475 14.36 8.46 11.10
C ALA A 475 13.67 8.42 9.72
N GLY A 476 13.79 9.50 8.94
CA GLY A 476 13.24 9.53 7.58
C GLY A 476 13.81 8.39 6.73
N VAL A 477 15.14 8.30 6.68
CA VAL A 477 15.86 7.16 6.09
C VAL A 477 16.90 6.63 7.05
N TRP A 478 16.92 5.33 7.29
CA TRP A 478 17.87 4.66 8.17
C TRP A 478 18.67 3.61 7.39
N ILE A 479 20.00 3.73 7.42
CA ILE A 479 20.95 2.91 6.69
C ILE A 479 21.91 2.26 7.70
N THR A 480 21.98 0.92 7.71
CA THR A 480 22.74 0.19 8.72
C THR A 480 23.33 -1.13 8.23
N THR A 481 24.21 -1.73 9.03
CA THR A 481 24.66 -3.13 8.91
C THR A 481 25.25 -3.43 7.54
N GLY A 482 26.21 -2.62 7.13
CA GLY A 482 26.95 -2.77 5.87
C GLY A 482 26.18 -2.36 4.61
N SER A 483 25.02 -1.71 4.74
CA SER A 483 24.20 -1.30 3.60
C SER A 483 24.81 -0.13 2.83
N THR A 484 24.59 -0.10 1.51
CA THR A 484 25.19 0.86 0.57
C THR A 484 24.19 1.38 -0.47
N PRO A 485 23.06 2.00 -0.08
CA PRO A 485 22.11 2.56 -1.05
C PRO A 485 22.65 3.86 -1.69
N VAL A 486 22.06 4.24 -2.83
CA VAL A 486 22.26 5.55 -3.46
C VAL A 486 20.98 6.36 -3.32
N LEU A 487 21.04 7.46 -2.57
CA LEU A 487 19.95 8.40 -2.35
C LEU A 487 20.21 9.68 -3.13
N ARG A 488 19.35 10.00 -4.11
CA ARG A 488 19.49 11.24 -4.87
C ARG A 488 18.20 12.01 -5.12
N LYS A 489 18.26 13.34 -5.06
CA LYS A 489 17.10 14.23 -5.36
C LYS A 489 15.85 13.96 -4.52
N ASN A 490 15.99 13.37 -3.35
CA ASN A 490 14.85 13.14 -2.45
C ASN A 490 14.58 14.40 -1.60
N ARG A 491 13.32 14.57 -1.22
CA ARG A 491 12.90 15.52 -0.18
C ARG A 491 12.62 14.74 1.10
N ILE A 492 13.43 14.96 2.13
CA ILE A 492 13.32 14.24 3.41
C ILE A 492 13.08 15.28 4.50
N HIS A 493 11.86 15.40 5.02
CA HIS A 493 11.51 16.54 5.86
C HIS A 493 10.44 16.29 6.91
N THR A 494 10.25 17.24 7.83
CA THR A 494 9.16 17.23 8.82
C THR A 494 9.11 15.90 9.61
N GLY A 495 10.26 15.28 9.88
CA GLY A 495 10.38 14.04 10.63
C GLY A 495 10.39 14.30 12.14
N LYS A 496 9.83 13.36 12.93
CA LYS A 496 9.87 13.44 14.39
C LYS A 496 11.24 13.06 14.97
N GLN A 497 12.16 12.56 14.14
CA GLN A 497 13.53 12.27 14.54
C GLN A 497 14.58 12.83 13.56
N VAL A 498 15.60 12.05 13.22
CA VAL A 498 16.70 12.37 12.31
C VAL A 498 16.24 12.26 10.87
N GLY A 499 16.73 13.11 9.97
CA GLY A 499 16.41 12.99 8.55
C GLY A 499 16.99 11.72 7.92
N VAL A 500 18.32 11.64 7.86
CA VAL A 500 19.05 10.47 7.34
C VAL A 500 20.04 9.95 8.39
N TYR A 501 19.95 8.66 8.71
CA TYR A 501 20.74 8.04 9.76
C TYR A 501 21.64 6.92 9.25
N PHE A 502 22.95 7.12 9.31
CA PHE A 502 23.97 6.09 9.06
C PHE A 502 24.46 5.51 10.39
N TYR A 503 24.22 4.21 10.59
CA TYR A 503 24.54 3.48 11.81
C TYR A 503 25.23 2.16 11.51
N ASP A 504 26.05 1.65 12.45
CA ASP A 504 26.64 0.29 12.40
C ASP A 504 27.19 -0.10 11.02
N ASN A 505 28.25 0.60 10.59
CA ASN A 505 28.84 0.43 9.26
C ASN A 505 27.83 0.70 8.12
N GLY A 506 26.97 1.69 8.29
CA GLY A 506 26.12 2.21 7.23
C GLY A 506 26.95 3.03 6.24
N HIS A 507 26.82 2.73 4.96
CA HIS A 507 27.55 3.37 3.87
C HIS A 507 26.56 3.85 2.78
N GLY A 508 27.09 4.23 1.63
CA GLY A 508 26.29 4.66 0.48
C GLY A 508 26.56 6.10 0.08
N VAL A 509 25.76 6.57 -0.87
CA VAL A 509 25.85 7.91 -1.44
C VAL A 509 24.57 8.67 -1.12
N LEU A 510 24.70 9.85 -0.53
CA LEU A 510 23.62 10.81 -0.31
C LEU A 510 23.96 12.04 -1.15
N GLU A 511 23.31 12.22 -2.30
CA GLU A 511 23.61 13.31 -3.23
C GLU A 511 22.43 14.13 -3.71
N ASP A 512 22.59 15.44 -3.85
CA ASP A 512 21.57 16.31 -4.45
C ASP A 512 20.20 16.24 -3.74
N ASN A 513 20.14 15.95 -2.43
CA ASN A 513 18.90 15.86 -1.66
C ASN A 513 18.62 17.15 -0.86
N ASP A 514 17.34 17.37 -0.57
CA ASP A 514 16.83 18.41 0.31
C ASP A 514 16.39 17.78 1.63
N ILE A 515 17.06 18.12 2.74
CA ILE A 515 16.83 17.52 4.06
C ILE A 515 16.53 18.62 5.09
N TYR A 516 15.30 18.70 5.59
CA TYR A 516 14.92 19.88 6.37
C TYR A 516 13.82 19.68 7.42
N ASN A 517 13.73 20.62 8.38
CA ASN A 517 12.67 20.67 9.40
C ASN A 517 12.51 19.37 10.23
N HIS A 518 13.63 18.75 10.60
CA HIS A 518 13.65 17.58 11.49
C HIS A 518 13.77 18.00 12.96
N LEU A 519 13.17 17.22 13.87
CA LEU A 519 13.28 17.47 15.31
C LEU A 519 14.71 17.23 15.84
N TYR A 520 15.46 16.30 15.23
CA TYR A 520 16.88 16.12 15.49
C TYR A 520 17.72 16.61 14.30
N SER A 521 18.95 16.11 14.19
CA SER A 521 19.85 16.48 13.11
C SER A 521 19.30 16.05 11.75
N GLY A 522 19.61 16.84 10.71
CA GLY A 522 19.29 16.45 9.33
C GLY A 522 19.99 15.14 8.96
N VAL A 523 21.28 15.02 9.29
CA VAL A 523 22.06 13.80 9.05
C VAL A 523 22.84 13.37 10.29
N GLN A 524 22.87 12.07 10.57
CA GLN A 524 23.72 11.47 11.61
C GLN A 524 24.62 10.37 11.05
N ILE A 525 25.89 10.36 11.48
CA ILE A 525 26.89 9.35 11.11
C ILE A 525 27.57 8.82 12.38
N ARG A 526 27.48 7.51 12.64
CA ARG A 526 28.21 6.90 13.76
C ARG A 526 28.58 5.43 13.59
N THR A 527 29.41 4.92 14.50
CA THR A 527 29.75 3.49 14.61
C THR A 527 30.40 2.96 13.33
N GLY A 528 31.52 3.55 12.92
CA GLY A 528 32.28 3.13 11.73
C GLY A 528 31.63 3.48 10.39
N SER A 529 30.42 4.05 10.39
CA SER A 529 29.73 4.50 9.18
C SER A 529 30.58 5.52 8.41
N ASN A 530 30.61 5.33 7.08
CA ASN A 530 31.45 6.12 6.18
C ASN A 530 30.72 6.41 4.85
N PRO A 531 29.70 7.27 4.86
CA PRO A 531 28.98 7.64 3.64
C PRO A 531 29.68 8.74 2.83
N LEU A 532 29.36 8.82 1.54
CA LEU A 532 29.63 10.00 0.71
C LEU A 532 28.39 10.91 0.72
N ILE A 533 28.51 12.09 1.29
CA ILE A 533 27.43 13.09 1.37
C ILE A 533 27.84 14.28 0.50
N ARG A 534 27.15 14.51 -0.61
CA ARG A 534 27.53 15.57 -1.55
C ARG A 534 26.40 16.39 -2.15
N ARG A 535 26.61 17.69 -2.34
CA ARG A 535 25.64 18.58 -3.01
C ARG A 535 24.22 18.58 -2.40
N ASN A 536 24.09 18.26 -1.12
CA ASN A 536 22.80 18.31 -0.43
C ASN A 536 22.58 19.69 0.19
N LYS A 537 21.31 20.04 0.40
CA LYS A 537 20.88 21.17 1.22
C LYS A 537 20.30 20.65 2.53
N ILE A 538 20.81 21.15 3.66
CA ILE A 538 20.42 20.68 5.00
C ILE A 538 20.09 21.88 5.91
N TRP A 539 18.81 22.05 6.29
CA TRP A 539 18.39 23.25 7.02
C TRP A 539 17.18 23.08 7.93
N GLY A 540 16.92 24.07 8.79
CA GLY A 540 15.68 24.13 9.60
C GLY A 540 15.57 23.06 10.69
N GLY A 541 16.63 22.30 10.95
CA GLY A 541 16.65 21.31 12.03
C GLY A 541 16.67 21.96 13.41
N GLN A 542 15.96 21.37 14.38
CA GLN A 542 15.99 21.82 15.78
C GLN A 542 17.28 21.41 16.53
N ASN A 543 18.14 20.60 15.89
CA ASN A 543 19.47 20.25 16.38
C ASN A 543 20.52 20.67 15.33
N GLY A 544 21.73 20.10 15.34
CA GLY A 544 22.76 20.41 14.37
C GLY A 544 22.47 19.82 12.98
N GLY A 545 22.94 20.46 11.91
CA GLY A 545 22.67 20.03 10.54
C GLY A 545 23.19 18.61 10.26
N ILE A 546 24.49 18.40 10.49
CA ILE A 546 25.15 17.09 10.43
C ILE A 546 25.83 16.78 11.77
N LEU A 547 25.52 15.63 12.36
CA LEU A 547 26.16 15.15 13.59
C LEU A 547 26.96 13.86 13.33
N ILE A 548 28.25 13.90 13.66
CA ILE A 548 29.23 12.83 13.44
C ILE A 548 29.82 12.44 14.79
N TYR A 549 29.60 11.19 15.22
CA TYR A 549 30.00 10.76 16.56
C TYR A 549 30.34 9.27 16.65
N ASN A 550 31.01 8.88 17.72
CA ASN A 550 31.38 7.49 18.03
C ASN A 550 32.10 6.81 16.85
N ASN A 551 33.27 7.33 16.49
CA ASN A 551 34.09 6.84 15.36
C ASN A 551 33.39 6.94 13.99
N GLY A 552 32.59 7.99 13.77
CA GLY A 552 32.07 8.30 12.44
C GLY A 552 33.18 8.84 11.52
N LEU A 553 33.14 8.46 10.24
CA LEU A 553 34.11 8.91 9.23
C LEU A 553 33.40 9.85 8.25
N GLY A 554 32.99 9.39 7.07
CA GLY A 554 32.20 10.14 6.12
C GLY A 554 32.99 11.19 5.34
N MET A 555 32.67 11.31 4.05
CA MET A 555 33.14 12.38 3.17
C MET A 555 31.98 13.32 2.87
N ILE A 556 32.06 14.53 3.40
CA ILE A 556 31.02 15.57 3.30
C ILE A 556 31.56 16.64 2.35
N GLU A 557 31.09 16.65 1.11
CA GLU A 557 31.60 17.56 0.07
C GLU A 557 30.52 18.45 -0.58
N LYS A 558 30.80 19.73 -0.79
CA LYS A 558 29.93 20.62 -1.58
C LYS A 558 28.48 20.71 -1.08
N ASN A 559 28.23 20.51 0.20
CA ASN A 559 26.90 20.64 0.80
C ASN A 559 26.66 22.09 1.25
N GLU A 560 25.39 22.48 1.33
CA GLU A 560 24.93 23.75 1.86
C GLU A 560 24.12 23.48 3.14
N ILE A 561 24.65 23.96 4.28
CA ILE A 561 24.12 23.67 5.62
C ILE A 561 23.82 24.99 6.32
N TYR A 562 22.54 25.27 6.60
CA TYR A 562 22.13 26.59 7.07
C TYR A 562 20.88 26.60 7.95
N ASP A 563 20.63 27.69 8.67
CA ASP A 563 19.42 27.90 9.50
C ASP A 563 19.09 26.71 10.42
N ASN A 564 20.12 26.08 10.98
CA ASN A 564 19.96 25.04 12.00
C ASN A 564 20.01 25.69 13.39
N ALA A 565 19.22 25.16 14.33
CA ALA A 565 19.11 25.72 15.67
C ALA A 565 20.38 25.50 16.51
N MET A 566 21.12 24.42 16.25
CA MET A 566 22.43 24.16 16.83
C MET A 566 23.52 24.18 15.75
N ALA A 567 24.71 23.66 16.07
CA ALA A 567 25.87 23.74 15.18
C ALA A 567 25.58 23.18 13.78
N GLY A 568 26.06 23.88 12.74
CA GLY A 568 25.89 23.41 11.35
C GLY A 568 26.46 22.00 11.17
N VAL A 569 27.70 21.79 11.59
CA VAL A 569 28.30 20.45 11.70
C VAL A 569 28.88 20.21 13.08
N TRP A 570 28.57 19.06 13.67
CA TRP A 570 29.06 18.66 14.98
C TRP A 570 29.87 17.36 14.89
N ILE A 571 31.13 17.39 15.30
CA ILE A 571 32.05 16.26 15.28
C ILE A 571 32.46 15.94 16.71
N LYS A 572 32.22 14.71 17.19
CA LYS A 572 32.61 14.30 18.55
C LYS A 572 33.05 12.84 18.67
N ASN A 573 33.59 12.49 19.84
CA ASN A 573 33.88 11.11 20.27
C ASN A 573 34.74 10.35 19.24
N ASP A 574 35.98 10.83 19.07
CA ASP A 574 37.03 10.23 18.22
C ASP A 574 36.67 10.10 16.71
N SER A 575 35.61 10.77 16.27
CA SER A 575 35.21 10.80 14.86
C SER A 575 36.23 11.56 14.00
N ASN A 576 36.39 11.15 12.74
CA ASN A 576 37.41 11.67 11.84
C ASN A 576 36.88 11.85 10.40
N PRO A 577 35.96 12.80 10.18
CA PRO A 577 35.39 13.08 8.86
C PRO A 577 36.30 13.91 7.95
N LEU A 578 36.02 13.87 6.65
CA LEU A 578 36.54 14.84 5.68
C LEU A 578 35.41 15.80 5.27
N LEU A 579 35.56 17.08 5.58
CA LEU A 579 34.66 18.16 5.16
C LEU A 579 35.35 18.98 4.08
N LYS A 580 34.85 18.93 2.85
CA LYS A 580 35.46 19.61 1.71
C LYS A 580 34.51 20.53 0.95
N ALA A 581 34.89 21.79 0.73
CA ALA A 581 34.14 22.71 -0.12
C ALA A 581 32.67 22.90 0.27
N ASN A 582 32.31 22.78 1.55
CA ASN A 582 30.96 23.00 2.04
C ASN A 582 30.71 24.48 2.36
N LYS A 583 29.44 24.89 2.29
CA LYS A 583 28.96 26.19 2.77
C LYS A 583 28.17 25.96 4.06
N ILE A 584 28.60 26.59 5.15
CA ILE A 584 27.99 26.45 6.48
C ILE A 584 27.69 27.83 7.03
N HIS A 585 26.43 28.22 7.05
CA HIS A 585 26.09 29.61 7.30
C HIS A 585 24.72 29.85 7.93
N ASP A 586 24.53 31.07 8.45
CA ASP A 586 23.24 31.53 8.99
C ASP A 586 22.66 30.57 10.07
N GLY A 587 23.52 29.84 10.79
CA GLY A 587 23.14 28.99 11.91
C GLY A 587 23.01 29.78 13.22
N ARG A 588 22.16 29.29 14.13
CA ARG A 588 21.89 29.94 15.44
C ARG A 588 22.93 29.60 16.52
N ASP A 589 23.87 28.72 16.21
CA ASP A 589 24.99 28.33 17.07
C ASP A 589 26.31 28.39 16.27
N GLY A 590 27.32 27.59 16.61
CA GLY A 590 28.60 27.55 15.90
C GLY A 590 28.48 26.98 14.50
N GLY A 591 29.35 27.40 13.58
CA GLY A 591 29.37 26.83 12.23
C GLY A 591 29.77 25.35 12.27
N ILE A 592 30.97 25.08 12.78
CA ILE A 592 31.47 23.73 13.03
C ILE A 592 31.94 23.60 14.47
N CYS A 593 31.46 22.59 15.19
CA CYS A 593 31.87 22.32 16.56
C CYS A 593 32.54 20.94 16.69
N ILE A 594 33.73 20.89 17.32
CA ILE A 594 34.60 19.70 17.38
C ILE A 594 34.98 19.43 18.83
N PHE A 595 34.57 18.26 19.35
CA PHE A 595 34.71 17.92 20.78
C PHE A 595 35.17 16.49 21.03
N ASN A 596 35.56 16.20 22.28
CA ASN A 596 35.78 14.85 22.82
C ASN A 596 36.72 13.99 21.96
N GLY A 597 37.96 14.43 21.79
CA GLY A 597 38.97 13.67 21.03
C GLY A 597 38.75 13.64 19.51
N ALA A 598 37.71 14.34 19.01
CA ALA A 598 37.43 14.36 17.59
C ALA A 598 38.57 14.95 16.76
N LYS A 599 38.68 14.41 15.55
CA LYS A 599 39.62 14.81 14.51
C LYS A 599 38.81 15.29 13.31
N GLY A 600 39.42 15.21 12.14
CA GLY A 600 38.81 15.55 10.88
C GLY A 600 39.66 16.54 10.09
N ILE A 601 39.42 16.54 8.79
CA ILE A 601 40.05 17.45 7.85
C ILE A 601 38.97 18.36 7.30
N LEU A 602 39.13 19.66 7.53
CA LEU A 602 38.26 20.71 7.02
C LEU A 602 39.05 21.41 5.92
N GLU A 603 38.69 21.18 4.66
CA GLU A 603 39.38 21.72 3.49
C GLU A 603 38.46 22.60 2.64
N GLU A 604 38.89 23.83 2.33
CA GLU A 604 38.20 24.70 1.35
C GLU A 604 36.74 25.03 1.69
N ASN A 605 36.33 24.98 2.96
CA ASN A 605 34.97 25.29 3.38
C ASN A 605 34.77 26.80 3.56
N ASP A 606 33.54 27.25 3.28
CA ASP A 606 33.05 28.60 3.58
C ASP A 606 32.15 28.54 4.81
N ILE A 607 32.56 29.23 5.88
CA ILE A 607 31.86 29.23 7.17
C ILE A 607 31.57 30.67 7.56
N PHE A 608 30.31 31.09 7.55
CA PHE A 608 29.99 32.51 7.66
C PHE A 608 28.64 32.83 8.27
N ARG A 609 28.48 34.02 8.85
CA ARG A 609 27.21 34.50 9.43
C ARG A 609 26.55 33.57 10.45
N ASN A 610 27.34 32.74 11.12
CA ASN A 610 26.87 31.94 12.24
C ASN A 610 26.82 32.80 13.52
N ALA A 611 25.86 32.51 14.40
CA ALA A 611 25.63 33.31 15.61
C ALA A 611 26.76 33.17 16.64
N GLN A 612 27.35 31.97 16.76
CA GLN A 612 28.52 31.70 17.59
C GLN A 612 29.78 31.52 16.73
N ALA A 613 30.83 30.94 17.32
CA ALA A 613 32.12 30.80 16.66
C ALA A 613 31.99 30.09 15.31
N GLY A 614 32.72 30.57 14.30
CA GLY A 614 32.75 29.91 12.98
C GLY A 614 33.20 28.45 13.13
N VAL A 615 34.34 28.24 13.81
CA VAL A 615 34.80 26.90 14.22
C VAL A 615 35.16 26.90 15.70
N LEU A 616 34.51 26.04 16.48
CA LEU A 616 34.79 25.80 17.90
C LEU A 616 35.47 24.44 18.09
N ILE A 617 36.64 24.42 18.71
CA ILE A 617 37.45 23.22 18.94
C ILE A 617 37.71 23.08 20.45
N SER A 618 37.31 21.97 21.05
CA SER A 618 37.39 21.79 22.50
C SER A 618 37.62 20.33 22.89
N THR A 619 37.94 20.11 24.16
CA THR A 619 37.96 18.80 24.83
C THR A 619 38.90 17.80 24.15
N ASN A 620 40.19 18.13 24.15
CA ASN A 620 41.27 17.30 23.60
C ASN A 620 41.10 16.95 22.10
N SER A 621 40.41 17.78 21.33
CA SER A 621 40.24 17.58 19.88
C SER A 621 41.45 18.08 19.09
N HIS A 622 41.70 17.49 17.91
CA HIS A 622 42.91 17.73 17.11
C HIS A 622 42.63 17.79 15.59
N PRO A 623 41.74 18.67 15.08
CA PRO A 623 41.42 18.74 13.66
C PRO A 623 42.50 19.45 12.83
N VAL A 624 42.41 19.28 11.51
CA VAL A 624 43.23 19.97 10.51
C VAL A 624 42.33 20.86 9.66
N LEU A 625 42.58 22.18 9.66
CA LEU A 625 41.87 23.18 8.87
C LEU A 625 42.81 23.70 7.77
N ARG A 626 42.45 23.46 6.51
CA ARG A 626 43.20 23.88 5.32
C ARG A 626 42.39 24.75 4.39
N ARG A 627 42.91 25.92 4.02
CA ARG A 627 42.34 26.79 2.97
C ARG A 627 40.85 27.14 3.16
N ASN A 628 40.35 27.17 4.40
CA ASN A 628 38.97 27.55 4.68
C ASN A 628 38.82 29.08 4.72
N ARG A 629 37.60 29.57 4.43
CA ARG A 629 37.21 30.97 4.62
C ARG A 629 36.21 31.04 5.78
N ILE A 630 36.56 31.79 6.82
CA ILE A 630 35.75 31.91 8.04
C ILE A 630 35.48 33.40 8.30
N PHE A 631 34.26 33.86 8.06
CA PHE A 631 34.00 35.28 7.94
C PHE A 631 32.59 35.75 8.28
N ASP A 632 32.44 37.06 8.51
CA ASP A 632 31.15 37.72 8.80
C ASP A 632 30.35 37.04 9.94
N GLY A 633 31.02 36.36 10.87
CA GLY A 633 30.40 35.70 12.01
C GLY A 633 30.10 36.68 13.16
N ASN A 634 29.05 36.40 13.92
CA ASN A 634 28.65 37.21 15.08
C ASN A 634 29.51 36.95 16.33
N ALA A 635 30.46 36.02 16.26
CA ALA A 635 31.38 35.72 17.34
C ALA A 635 32.86 35.71 16.88
N ALA A 636 33.68 34.79 17.41
CA ALA A 636 35.05 34.58 16.95
C ALA A 636 35.07 33.77 15.63
N GLY A 637 36.11 33.94 14.83
CA GLY A 637 36.29 33.10 13.63
C GLY A 637 36.59 31.65 14.02
N VAL A 638 37.72 31.42 14.69
CA VAL A 638 38.13 30.13 15.24
C VAL A 638 38.39 30.27 16.73
N GLU A 639 37.82 29.36 17.51
CA GLU A 639 37.97 29.29 18.95
C GLU A 639 38.51 27.93 19.38
N ILE A 640 39.56 27.89 20.21
CA ILE A 640 40.18 26.64 20.68
C ILE A 640 40.32 26.67 22.21
N THR A 641 39.71 25.69 22.88
CA THR A 641 39.62 25.62 24.36
C THR A 641 39.89 24.22 24.91
N ASN A 642 39.86 24.06 26.24
CA ASN A 642 39.80 22.76 26.93
C ASN A 642 40.83 21.73 26.44
N ASN A 643 42.11 22.12 26.46
CA ASN A 643 43.26 21.30 26.05
C ASN A 643 43.20 20.75 24.62
N ALA A 644 42.33 21.31 23.77
CA ALA A 644 42.34 21.01 22.35
C ALA A 644 43.52 21.73 21.66
N THR A 645 43.84 21.26 20.45
CA THR A 645 44.77 21.93 19.53
C THR A 645 44.26 21.76 18.10
N ALA A 646 44.91 22.40 17.14
CA ALA A 646 44.57 22.27 15.73
C ALA A 646 45.79 22.51 14.86
N THR A 647 45.73 22.03 13.62
CA THR A 647 46.62 22.51 12.55
C THR A 647 45.85 23.44 11.62
N LEU A 648 46.20 24.72 11.60
CA LEU A 648 45.63 25.74 10.73
C LEU A 648 46.64 26.05 9.62
N GLU A 649 46.31 25.77 8.36
CA GLU A 649 47.17 26.02 7.21
C GLU A 649 46.43 26.75 6.08
N GLY A 650 46.90 27.94 5.68
CA GLY A 650 46.36 28.66 4.53
C GLY A 650 44.93 29.19 4.68
N ASN A 651 44.38 29.27 5.88
CA ASN A 651 43.00 29.73 6.11
C ASN A 651 42.89 31.26 6.05
N LYS A 652 41.73 31.77 5.63
CA LYS A 652 41.38 33.19 5.64
C LYS A 652 40.29 33.44 6.68
N ILE A 653 40.61 34.21 7.72
CA ILE A 653 39.69 34.48 8.84
C ILE A 653 39.50 35.99 9.00
N PHE A 654 38.32 36.51 8.65
CA PHE A 654 38.11 37.96 8.53
C PHE A 654 36.71 38.44 8.85
N ASN A 655 36.57 39.73 9.19
CA ASN A 655 35.29 40.39 9.47
C ASN A 655 34.39 39.72 10.52
N ASN A 656 34.96 38.98 11.47
CA ASN A 656 34.19 38.42 12.59
C ASN A 656 34.04 39.48 13.70
N LYS A 657 32.94 39.43 14.46
CA LYS A 657 32.62 40.40 15.53
C LYS A 657 33.67 40.41 16.65
N PHE A 658 34.23 39.26 17.02
CA PHE A 658 35.31 39.17 18.02
C PHE A 658 36.67 38.95 17.35
N GLY A 659 37.56 38.18 17.98
CA GLY A 659 38.86 37.83 17.39
C GLY A 659 38.71 36.85 16.24
N GLY A 660 39.64 36.92 15.28
CA GLY A 660 39.71 35.91 14.22
C GLY A 660 40.15 34.55 14.76
N LEU A 661 41.17 34.51 15.62
CA LEU A 661 41.64 33.30 16.30
C LEU A 661 41.73 33.57 17.80
N CYS A 662 40.91 32.85 18.59
CA CYS A 662 40.83 32.97 20.04
C CYS A 662 41.31 31.66 20.68
N LEU A 663 42.31 31.75 21.58
CA LEU A 663 42.99 30.59 22.19
C LEU A 663 42.93 30.66 23.71
N ALA A 664 42.40 29.62 24.35
CA ALA A 664 42.38 29.54 25.80
C ALA A 664 43.79 29.34 26.39
N SER A 665 43.95 29.57 27.69
CA SER A 665 45.21 29.31 28.39
C SER A 665 45.67 27.86 28.18
N GLY A 666 46.94 27.68 27.79
CA GLY A 666 47.54 26.36 27.56
C GLY A 666 47.28 25.77 26.17
N VAL A 667 46.58 26.49 25.29
CA VAL A 667 46.28 26.04 23.92
C VAL A 667 47.31 26.58 22.93
N TYR A 668 47.93 25.68 22.17
CA TYR A 668 48.95 26.01 21.17
C TYR A 668 48.69 25.28 19.85
N PRO A 669 47.95 25.89 18.90
CA PRO A 669 47.75 25.32 17.58
C PRO A 669 49.00 25.49 16.70
N LYS A 670 49.15 24.61 15.71
CA LYS A 670 50.12 24.81 14.62
C LYS A 670 49.51 25.76 13.60
N VAL A 671 50.14 26.90 13.35
CA VAL A 671 49.64 27.94 12.45
C VAL A 671 50.66 28.17 11.34
N LYS A 672 50.24 28.02 10.09
CA LYS A 672 51.09 28.21 8.90
C LYS A 672 50.32 28.94 7.79
N ASP A 673 50.87 30.01 7.25
CA ASP A 673 50.33 30.74 6.08
C ASP A 673 48.86 31.18 6.20
N ASN A 674 48.35 31.42 7.42
CA ASN A 674 46.97 31.89 7.63
C ASN A 674 46.90 33.42 7.52
N ILE A 675 45.80 33.92 6.94
CA ILE A 675 45.51 35.35 6.82
C ILE A 675 44.38 35.69 7.79
N ILE A 676 44.69 36.39 8.88
CA ILE A 676 43.73 36.79 9.91
C ILE A 676 43.66 38.31 9.94
N THR A 677 42.62 38.92 9.36
CA THR A 677 42.57 40.38 9.12
C THR A 677 41.14 40.91 9.23
N GLY A 678 40.96 42.21 9.50
CA GLY A 678 39.63 42.86 9.44
C GLY A 678 38.62 42.44 10.52
N ASN A 679 38.99 41.60 11.49
CA ASN A 679 38.09 41.23 12.59
C ASN A 679 37.90 42.42 13.56
N HIS A 680 36.71 42.57 14.12
CA HIS A 680 36.34 43.78 14.88
C HIS A 680 36.95 43.82 16.29
N ASN A 681 37.44 42.67 16.81
CA ASN A 681 38.14 42.59 18.10
C ASN A 681 37.39 43.28 19.26
N MET A 682 36.06 43.12 19.30
CA MET A 682 35.18 43.83 20.25
C MET A 682 35.59 43.67 21.72
N VAL A 683 36.20 42.54 22.11
CA VAL A 683 36.77 42.36 23.47
C VAL A 683 37.87 43.38 23.74
N ALA A 684 38.87 43.49 22.85
CA ALA A 684 39.97 44.42 23.02
C ALA A 684 39.48 45.89 23.06
N HIS A 685 38.48 46.21 22.24
CA HIS A 685 37.82 47.52 22.27
C HIS A 685 37.08 47.79 23.59
N ALA A 686 36.33 46.81 24.11
CA ALA A 686 35.65 46.95 25.40
C ALA A 686 36.66 47.08 26.57
N VAL A 687 37.77 46.33 26.52
CA VAL A 687 38.87 46.45 27.48
C VAL A 687 39.49 47.85 27.45
N SER A 688 39.83 48.37 26.26
CA SER A 688 40.48 49.69 26.12
C SER A 688 39.56 50.86 26.49
N THR A 689 38.25 50.70 26.31
CA THR A 689 37.24 51.72 26.63
C THR A 689 36.67 51.60 28.06
N GLY A 690 37.16 50.67 28.87
CA GLY A 690 36.76 50.52 30.27
C GLY A 690 35.35 49.92 30.48
N GLN A 691 34.75 49.30 29.45
CA GLN A 691 33.41 48.72 29.53
C GLN A 691 33.41 47.33 30.19
N CYS A 692 32.34 46.97 30.91
CA CYS A 692 32.16 45.59 31.34
C CYS A 692 31.99 44.67 30.12
N LEU A 693 32.71 43.53 30.08
CA LEU A 693 32.60 42.60 28.96
C LEU A 693 31.21 41.95 28.84
N TYR A 694 30.43 41.92 29.92
CA TYR A 694 29.03 41.51 29.86
C TYR A 694 28.18 42.38 28.91
N LYS A 695 28.54 43.67 28.72
CA LYS A 695 27.82 44.59 27.82
C LYS A 695 27.90 44.18 26.34
N ILE A 696 28.97 43.49 25.96
CA ILE A 696 29.18 43.03 24.57
C ILE A 696 28.84 41.55 24.38
N SER A 697 28.87 40.76 25.46
CA SER A 697 28.58 39.33 25.45
C SER A 697 27.10 39.03 25.69
N SER A 698 26.45 39.79 26.58
CA SER A 698 25.16 39.44 27.20
C SER A 698 25.18 38.01 27.77
N TYR A 699 24.01 37.38 27.89
CA TYR A 699 23.83 35.93 28.13
C TYR A 699 23.95 35.10 26.84
N THR A 700 24.01 35.74 25.68
CA THR A 700 23.86 35.07 24.37
C THR A 700 25.19 34.79 23.68
N SER A 701 26.32 35.25 24.22
CA SER A 701 27.65 35.03 23.64
C SER A 701 28.70 34.89 24.74
N PHE A 702 29.75 34.11 24.49
CA PHE A 702 30.82 33.82 25.46
C PHE A 702 32.18 34.19 24.87
N PRO A 703 32.47 35.49 24.69
CA PRO A 703 33.74 35.90 24.12
C PRO A 703 34.90 35.49 25.03
N MET A 704 36.04 35.16 24.42
CA MET A 704 37.22 34.73 25.17
C MET A 704 37.97 35.92 25.78
N HIS A 705 38.23 35.87 27.08
CA HIS A 705 38.96 36.92 27.81
C HIS A 705 39.58 36.42 29.13
N ASP A 706 40.25 37.30 29.87
CA ASP A 706 40.90 36.99 31.15
C ASP A 706 39.89 36.85 32.29
N PHE A 707 39.97 35.71 33.00
CA PHE A 707 39.14 35.34 34.13
C PHE A 707 39.84 35.80 35.39
N TYR A 708 39.16 36.63 36.18
CA TYR A 708 39.57 36.92 37.55
C TYR A 708 38.55 36.44 38.57
N ARG A 709 39.03 35.88 39.69
CA ARG A 709 38.22 35.65 40.90
C ARG A 709 38.56 36.71 41.95
N CYS A 710 37.60 37.06 42.80
CA CYS A 710 37.78 37.98 43.91
C CYS A 710 37.62 37.26 45.25
N ARG A 711 38.73 37.11 45.98
CA ARG A 711 38.77 36.43 47.29
C ARG A 711 38.07 37.24 48.37
N THR A 712 38.19 38.56 48.33
CA THR A 712 37.50 39.48 49.25
C THR A 712 35.97 39.32 49.15
N CYS A 713 35.44 39.15 47.93
CA CYS A 713 34.01 38.94 47.70
C CYS A 713 33.57 37.47 47.84
N LYS A 714 34.48 36.55 48.21
CA LYS A 714 34.22 35.10 48.32
C LYS A 714 33.61 34.49 47.05
N THR A 715 34.02 34.97 45.88
CA THR A 715 33.57 34.39 44.60
C THR A 715 34.15 32.99 44.41
N THR A 716 33.35 32.07 43.88
CA THR A 716 33.76 30.68 43.62
C THR A 716 34.41 30.54 42.23
N ASP A 717 34.92 29.36 41.90
CA ASP A 717 35.46 29.06 40.56
C ASP A 717 34.38 29.09 39.44
N ARG A 718 33.09 29.23 39.81
CA ARG A 718 31.98 29.44 38.87
C ARG A 718 31.72 30.91 38.54
N ASN A 719 32.36 31.84 39.26
CA ASN A 719 32.11 33.27 39.13
C ASN A 719 33.30 33.96 38.45
N ALA A 720 33.12 34.38 37.21
CA ALA A 720 34.16 34.99 36.40
C ALA A 720 34.00 36.52 36.32
N ILE A 721 35.02 37.26 36.76
CA ILE A 721 35.03 38.72 36.72
C ILE A 721 35.97 39.19 35.60
N CYS A 722 35.51 40.12 34.75
CA CYS A 722 36.35 40.67 33.68
C CYS A 722 37.39 41.69 34.18
N VAL A 723 38.42 41.92 33.37
CA VAL A 723 39.53 42.84 33.65
C VAL A 723 39.10 44.27 34.04
N ASN A 724 37.99 44.77 33.49
CA ASN A 724 37.51 46.12 33.80
C ASN A 724 36.74 46.16 35.12
N CYS A 725 35.97 45.12 35.44
CA CYS A 725 35.27 45.02 36.71
C CYS A 725 36.24 44.86 37.88
N ILE A 726 37.36 44.15 37.72
CA ILE A 726 38.37 44.10 38.80
C ILE A 726 39.05 45.44 39.05
N LYS A 727 39.18 46.29 38.02
CA LYS A 727 39.81 47.61 38.13
C LYS A 727 38.88 48.67 38.73
N ASN A 728 37.57 48.48 38.63
CA ASN A 728 36.57 49.46 39.08
C ASN A 728 35.73 48.89 40.23
N CYS A 729 34.86 47.92 39.95
CA CYS A 729 33.91 47.36 40.93
C CYS A 729 34.59 46.58 42.08
N HIS A 730 35.77 46.00 41.83
CA HIS A 730 36.57 45.29 42.85
C HIS A 730 37.92 45.98 43.10
N ALA A 731 38.00 47.29 42.87
CA ALA A 731 39.20 48.06 43.17
C ALA A 731 39.55 47.94 44.67
N GLY A 732 40.80 47.59 44.97
CA GLY A 732 41.26 47.38 46.36
C GLY A 732 40.93 46.02 46.97
N HIS A 733 40.29 45.11 46.23
CA HIS A 733 40.08 43.74 46.67
C HIS A 733 41.26 42.82 46.31
N GLU A 734 41.40 41.70 47.03
CA GLU A 734 42.30 40.62 46.65
C GLU A 734 41.69 39.84 45.48
N VAL A 735 42.27 40.02 44.29
CA VAL A 735 41.85 39.37 43.04
C VAL A 735 42.96 38.48 42.50
N GLU A 736 42.56 37.40 41.84
CA GLU A 736 43.47 36.39 41.31
C GLU A 736 43.09 36.06 39.88
N PHE A 737 44.06 36.11 38.97
CA PHE A 737 43.91 35.61 37.61
C PHE A 737 43.84 34.09 37.62
N ILE A 738 42.84 33.53 36.94
CA ILE A 738 42.60 32.08 36.90
C ILE A 738 43.04 31.51 35.56
N ARG A 739 42.51 32.04 34.47
CA ARG A 739 42.84 31.62 33.09
C ARG A 739 42.26 32.60 32.07
N HIS A 740 42.72 32.48 30.84
CA HIS A 740 42.10 33.07 29.66
C HIS A 740 41.17 32.03 29.03
N ASP A 741 39.87 32.29 28.98
CA ASP A 741 38.87 31.29 28.58
C ASP A 741 37.54 31.95 28.15
N ARG A 742 36.57 31.13 27.75
CA ARG A 742 35.23 31.56 27.36
C ARG A 742 34.30 31.69 28.57
N PHE A 743 33.80 32.89 28.84
CA PHE A 743 32.78 33.15 29.88
C PHE A 743 32.19 34.55 29.68
N PHE A 744 31.11 34.86 30.38
CA PHE A 744 30.62 36.22 30.54
C PHE A 744 31.05 36.77 31.91
N CYS A 745 30.99 38.09 32.10
CA CYS A 745 31.34 38.69 33.38
C CYS A 745 30.15 38.61 34.36
N ASP A 746 30.28 37.81 35.41
CA ASP A 746 29.27 37.63 36.47
C ASP A 746 28.95 38.92 37.24
N CYS A 747 29.94 39.80 37.40
CA CYS A 747 29.71 41.12 37.98
C CYS A 747 28.66 41.89 37.15
N GLY A 748 28.82 41.90 35.82
CA GLY A 748 27.85 42.54 34.91
C GLY A 748 26.56 41.74 34.74
N ALA A 749 26.58 40.43 34.91
CA ALA A 749 25.36 39.62 34.88
C ALA A 749 24.48 39.83 36.13
N GLY A 750 24.97 40.55 37.15
CA GLY A 750 24.25 40.77 38.41
C GLY A 750 24.19 39.52 39.30
N THR A 751 25.02 38.51 39.05
CA THR A 751 25.06 37.25 39.82
C THR A 751 25.93 37.35 41.08
N LEU A 752 26.60 38.48 41.29
CA LEU A 752 27.42 38.78 42.47
C LEU A 752 26.70 39.74 43.41
N ASN A 753 27.03 39.70 44.70
CA ASN A 753 26.46 40.58 45.72
C ASN A 753 26.73 42.07 45.48
N ASN A 754 27.78 42.41 44.70
CA ASN A 754 28.12 43.78 44.34
C ASN A 754 27.53 44.15 42.97
N LEU A 755 26.78 45.25 42.91
CA LEU A 755 26.24 45.79 41.66
C LEU A 755 27.36 46.30 40.74
N CYS A 756 27.28 45.97 39.45
CA CYS A 756 28.26 46.42 38.47
C CYS A 756 28.15 47.92 38.21
N GLN A 757 29.24 48.65 38.44
CA GLN A 757 29.33 50.09 38.13
C GLN A 757 29.57 50.37 36.64
N LEU A 758 29.91 49.33 35.85
CA LEU A 758 30.33 49.45 34.46
C LEU A 758 29.29 48.96 33.44
N GLN A 759 28.16 48.41 33.91
CA GLN A 759 27.10 47.87 33.06
C GLN A 759 26.17 48.95 32.49
N GLY A 760 25.91 50.03 33.25
CA GLY A 760 24.85 51.00 32.95
C GLY A 760 23.47 50.56 33.46
N GLU A 761 22.38 51.19 33.02
CA GLU A 761 21.01 50.75 33.37
C GLU A 761 20.74 49.30 32.91
N PRO A 762 20.00 48.50 33.70
CA PRO A 762 19.83 47.08 33.46
C PRO A 762 18.97 46.81 32.23
N THR A 763 19.55 46.22 31.19
CA THR A 763 18.78 45.50 30.16
C THR A 763 18.36 44.15 30.74
N GLN A 764 17.19 44.11 31.37
CA GLN A 764 16.50 42.85 31.66
C GLN A 764 16.07 42.23 30.32
N ASP A 765 16.89 41.35 29.74
CA ASP A 765 16.41 40.35 28.81
C ASP A 765 16.12 39.09 29.62
N THR A 766 14.85 38.87 29.94
CA THR A 766 14.36 37.77 30.81
C THR A 766 14.15 36.45 30.09
N ASP A 767 14.51 36.31 28.81
CA ASP A 767 14.29 35.07 28.06
C ASP A 767 15.60 34.46 27.55
N THR A 768 16.21 33.61 28.37
CA THR A 768 16.78 32.28 28.04
C THR A 768 17.85 31.87 29.07
N LEU A 769 17.43 31.09 30.06
CA LEU A 769 18.33 30.28 30.90
C LEU A 769 18.95 29.17 30.04
N TYR A 770 20.07 29.46 29.36
CA TYR A 770 21.00 28.41 28.95
C TYR A 770 21.99 28.19 30.09
N ASP A 771 21.66 27.21 30.91
CA ASP A 771 22.58 26.66 31.88
C ASP A 771 23.84 26.19 31.12
N SER A 772 25.01 26.47 31.70
CA SER A 772 26.29 26.00 31.19
C SER A 772 26.41 24.50 31.48
N ALA A 773 25.49 23.71 30.93
CA ALA A 773 25.48 22.28 31.09
C ALA A 773 26.60 21.68 30.21
N ALA A 774 27.40 20.81 30.80
CA ALA A 774 28.18 19.84 30.04
C ALA A 774 27.24 19.16 29.02
N PRO A 775 27.73 18.78 27.82
CA PRO A 775 26.89 18.14 26.81
C PRO A 775 26.17 16.96 27.45
N ILE A 776 24.85 17.11 27.59
CA ILE A 776 23.99 16.10 28.19
C ILE A 776 24.16 14.86 27.32
N GLU A 777 24.50 13.73 27.93
CA GLU A 777 24.51 12.45 27.25
C GLU A 777 23.15 12.27 26.58
N THR A 778 23.13 12.31 25.25
CA THR A 778 21.94 11.95 24.49
C THR A 778 21.71 10.47 24.73
N HIS A 779 20.90 10.14 25.73
CA HIS A 779 20.28 8.84 25.88
C HIS A 779 19.35 8.64 24.68
N THR A 780 19.92 8.17 23.56
CA THR A 780 19.13 7.49 22.55
C THR A 780 18.74 6.16 23.18
N LEU A 781 17.44 6.01 23.46
CA LEU A 781 16.84 4.75 23.92
C LEU A 781 17.39 3.62 23.06
N ARG A 782 18.07 2.65 23.70
CA ARG A 782 18.35 1.35 23.10
C ARG A 782 17.00 0.67 22.92
N VAL A 783 16.46 0.71 21.72
CA VAL A 783 15.40 -0.20 21.31
C VAL A 783 16.12 -1.39 20.69
N ASN A 784 16.01 -2.53 21.36
CA ASN A 784 16.38 -3.85 20.82
C ASN A 784 15.46 -4.23 19.67
#